data_AF-A0A815HVV4-F1
#
_entry.id   AF-A0A815HVV4-F1
#
_cell.length_a   1.000
_cell.length_b   1.000
_cell.length_c   1.000
_cell.angle_alpha   90.00
_cell.angle_beta   90.00
_cell.angle_gamma   90.00
#
_symmetry.space_group_name_H-M   'P 1'
#
loop_
_entity.id
_entity.type
_entity.pdbx_description
1 polymer ?
#
loop_
_entity_poly.entity_id
_entity_poly.type
_entity_poly.pdbx_seq_one_letter_code
_entity_poly.pdbx_strand_id
1 'polypeptide(L)'
;MLLVAKSNSHCFQHFNTSNSSSSFSSSVIVPHHIRIQHIDVDTHPDIVIDVQTPHFSWQLAQEYDSDGRLIRGTKQVSYHILVTTFISNQLMWDSGHVLSSSSTHIVYAGIPFTSDTRYTVTIKYYTAQYESQWYTTHFRTALFSLTDWSGEWIGSNDINMNQLRTVVTIQSIAIQSATAYISGIGYYQLYIEGELIDKTRRLDVGWTTYQQRTLYVSYDLTSVLNTTGSIGIGIVLGQGWYNRQQWIIGPGARPDLSEKYGSPRVLMQLNIQYIDGTKQSIVTDSSWLGRESEHRYDSIYMGTTMDFRVARSCWSCANFTDQYSLWINASILSSPVNFTAGGQLSLQSMDPIRIGPDALHIATSGSLGNVDGVKGASLTDGGVLKPISQDSVNGQVFDLGQNFAGWCKLSSLNASKSTIIQLRYAEFRYSTGQNGIDFAGLYYENLANIAVMDTVILNGTGNETFEPLFTYHGFRYLLVNGYDNINKDNIECYNAHSETKFIGNFTSSSDILNQIQHNILWSQLSNSMSLPTDCPQRNERRGWMGDAGLSIDETLFNFDYVNFYLNFLTMISDNQSPDGAISDTVPFTVGFSPADPNWGTAYVTITWYLYEHTGDITIIEKYYRGIQAWIDCLTREYQKTGLAKMYYYWGDWATVQETSNTSLVSSYAYLRDVYTFINMSKILNQTDIIQKYTQLYQRLADEFHRVFYNTAVNGYVDESQAMNILALALPDVVPTSLRTAVLNLLVNNITTIGHFTGGIVSVAPLYPLLSKEGYHDLALKLALATSYPSYGYMFHNDIQNATTTWELWNTLPQGARASLNHHMFNSIGSWFYRYLAGIELNALSTISIYPRMSYDADLLTDVKAEVVTIKGSIRVEWSRISVNIVILSISIPTNIDAIVSFDPLIKKGRCMTLICDDEVIWMRERMNDKLTLLKDVRGMKDLSENELTGTMSIRVVSGEYTFVAYWQ
;
A
#
# COMPACT_ATOMS: atom_id res chain seq x y z
N MET A 1 -7.02 -3.84 48.98
CA MET A 1 -8.05 -3.55 47.97
C MET A 1 -8.60 -2.11 47.99
N LEU A 2 -8.04 -1.18 48.78
CA LEU A 2 -8.36 0.27 48.69
C LEU A 2 -7.11 1.18 48.81
N LEU A 3 -5.92 0.61 48.57
CA LEU A 3 -4.62 1.28 48.79
C LEU A 3 -3.71 1.30 47.55
N VAL A 4 -4.18 0.82 46.39
CA VAL A 4 -3.43 0.87 45.12
C VAL A 4 -3.91 2.04 44.23
N ALA A 5 -5.05 2.67 44.55
CA ALA A 5 -5.64 3.76 43.77
C ALA A 5 -5.12 5.17 44.13
N LYS A 6 -4.06 5.32 44.94
CA LYS A 6 -3.58 6.64 45.41
C LYS A 6 -2.08 6.90 45.30
N SER A 7 -1.31 6.04 44.64
CA SER A 7 0.13 6.29 44.43
C SER A 7 0.54 5.90 43.01
N ASN A 8 0.21 6.75 42.03
CA ASN A 8 0.86 6.80 40.72
C ASN A 8 0.52 8.12 39.98
N SER A 9 0.53 9.24 40.70
CA SER A 9 0.31 10.58 40.12
C SER A 9 1.58 11.21 39.53
N HIS A 10 2.56 10.41 39.09
CA HIS A 10 3.84 10.93 38.55
C HIS A 10 4.26 10.38 37.17
N CYS A 11 3.35 9.76 36.40
CA CYS A 11 3.61 9.37 35.01
C CYS A 11 2.50 9.79 34.02
N PHE A 12 1.89 10.95 34.23
CA PHE A 12 1.07 11.59 33.20
C PHE A 12 1.48 13.06 33.05
N GLN A 13 2.41 13.32 32.14
CA GLN A 13 2.59 14.65 31.58
C GLN A 13 1.98 14.69 30.17
N HIS A 14 0.81 15.33 30.12
CA HIS A 14 0.30 16.20 29.07
C HIS A 14 0.38 15.74 27.61
N PHE A 15 -0.75 15.20 27.13
CA PHE A 15 -1.30 15.66 25.86
C PHE A 15 -1.50 17.17 25.94
N ASN A 16 -0.71 17.91 25.16
CA ASN A 16 -0.90 19.34 24.95
C ASN A 16 -2.12 19.52 24.03
N THR A 17 -3.32 19.57 24.59
CA THR A 17 -4.42 20.30 23.96
C THR A 17 -4.16 21.78 24.21
N SER A 18 -3.92 22.55 23.15
CA SER A 18 -3.86 23.99 23.21
C SER A 18 -5.17 24.56 23.77
N ASN A 19 -5.16 24.90 25.06
CA ASN A 19 -6.24 25.61 25.71
C ASN A 19 -6.27 27.07 25.21
N SER A 20 -6.99 27.31 24.12
CA SER A 20 -7.71 28.57 23.98
C SER A 20 -9.08 28.39 24.63
N SER A 21 -9.34 29.17 25.68
CA SER A 21 -10.66 29.29 26.29
C SER A 21 -11.62 29.97 25.31
N SER A 22 -12.09 29.20 24.34
CA SER A 22 -13.27 29.56 23.55
C SER A 22 -14.49 28.93 24.21
N SER A 23 -15.52 29.74 24.43
CA SER A 23 -16.86 29.27 24.78
C SER A 23 -17.26 28.14 23.83
N PHE A 24 -17.66 26.98 24.36
CA PHE A 24 -18.24 25.89 23.58
C PHE A 24 -19.50 26.39 22.84
N SER A 25 -19.33 26.89 21.62
CA SER A 25 -20.43 27.00 20.67
C SER A 25 -20.80 25.57 20.28
N SER A 26 -22.09 25.23 20.26
CA SER A 26 -22.59 23.97 19.70
C SER A 26 -21.89 23.69 18.38
N SER A 27 -20.98 22.72 18.36
CA SER A 27 -20.25 22.35 17.15
C SER A 27 -21.27 21.93 16.10
N VAL A 28 -21.14 22.49 14.90
CA VAL A 28 -22.02 22.16 13.79
C VAL A 28 -21.73 20.72 13.39
N ILE A 29 -22.69 19.81 13.60
CA ILE A 29 -22.55 18.40 13.25
C ILE A 29 -22.73 18.24 11.74
N VAL A 30 -21.66 17.83 11.04
CA VAL A 30 -21.67 17.53 9.59
C VAL A 30 -21.12 16.12 9.34
N PRO A 31 -21.42 15.51 8.18
CA PRO A 31 -20.62 14.42 7.63
C PRO A 31 -19.14 14.82 7.51
N HIS A 32 -18.22 13.91 7.85
CA HIS A 32 -16.76 14.11 7.74
C HIS A 32 -16.13 13.04 6.85
N HIS A 33 -14.91 13.30 6.35
CA HIS A 33 -14.12 12.34 5.56
C HIS A 33 -14.95 11.71 4.41
N ILE A 34 -15.55 12.58 3.60
CA ILE A 34 -16.34 12.13 2.45
C ILE A 34 -15.43 11.42 1.46
N ARG A 35 -15.85 10.25 1.00
CA ARG A 35 -15.20 9.55 -0.10
C ARG A 35 -16.13 9.39 -1.29
N ILE A 36 -15.56 9.58 -2.48
CA ILE A 36 -16.20 9.34 -3.77
C ILE A 36 -15.36 8.31 -4.51
N GLN A 37 -15.90 7.12 -4.76
CA GLN A 37 -15.15 6.02 -5.38
C GLN A 37 -13.82 5.71 -4.66
N HIS A 38 -13.88 5.54 -3.33
CA HIS A 38 -12.73 5.44 -2.40
C HIS A 38 -11.80 6.65 -2.29
N ILE A 39 -11.88 7.65 -3.18
CA ILE A 39 -11.04 8.85 -3.14
C ILE A 39 -11.54 9.78 -2.03
N ASP A 40 -10.64 10.14 -1.12
CA ASP A 40 -10.94 11.01 -0.01
C ASP A 40 -10.86 12.49 -0.41
N VAL A 41 -11.97 13.20 -0.22
CA VAL A 41 -12.14 14.62 -0.55
C VAL A 41 -11.17 15.52 0.21
N ASP A 42 -10.74 15.12 1.41
CA ASP A 42 -9.88 15.96 2.25
C ASP A 42 -8.45 16.03 1.72
N THR A 43 -7.99 15.02 0.97
CA THR A 43 -6.66 15.00 0.33
C THR A 43 -6.70 15.25 -1.17
N HIS A 44 -7.88 15.18 -1.79
CA HIS A 44 -8.05 15.37 -3.23
C HIS A 44 -9.02 16.53 -3.53
N PRO A 45 -8.51 17.76 -3.69
CA PRO A 45 -9.37 18.90 -3.99
C PRO A 45 -10.05 18.79 -5.37
N ASP A 46 -9.44 18.06 -6.31
CA ASP A 46 -9.91 17.88 -7.69
C ASP A 46 -10.15 16.40 -8.02
N ILE A 47 -11.24 15.85 -7.49
CA ILE A 47 -11.63 14.45 -7.75
C ILE A 47 -12.12 14.29 -9.19
N VAL A 48 -11.51 13.35 -9.92
CA VAL A 48 -11.99 12.88 -11.22
C VAL A 48 -12.26 11.37 -11.15
N ILE A 49 -13.41 10.94 -11.67
CA ILE A 49 -13.81 9.52 -11.70
C ILE A 49 -14.19 9.08 -13.12
N ASP A 50 -13.95 7.81 -13.46
CA ASP A 50 -14.28 7.22 -14.76
C ASP A 50 -15.49 6.28 -14.72
N VAL A 51 -16.32 6.36 -13.69
CA VAL A 51 -17.54 5.57 -13.52
C VAL A 51 -18.80 6.44 -13.59
N GLN A 52 -19.84 5.92 -14.23
CA GLN A 52 -21.14 6.62 -14.36
C GLN A 52 -22.03 6.46 -13.12
N THR A 53 -21.74 5.48 -12.27
CA THR A 53 -22.49 5.13 -11.05
C THR A 53 -21.52 4.92 -9.88
N PRO A 54 -20.87 5.99 -9.38
CA PRO A 54 -19.95 5.87 -8.24
C PRO A 54 -20.67 5.51 -6.96
N HIS A 55 -19.90 5.23 -5.91
CA HIS A 55 -20.42 5.15 -4.56
C HIS A 55 -19.93 6.32 -3.69
N PHE A 56 -20.71 6.65 -2.66
CA PHE A 56 -20.40 7.66 -1.66
C PHE A 56 -20.26 7.05 -0.27
N SER A 57 -19.30 7.55 0.50
CA SER A 57 -19.08 7.15 1.90
C SER A 57 -18.80 8.36 2.77
N TRP A 58 -19.14 8.28 4.05
CA TRP A 58 -18.90 9.33 5.04
C TRP A 58 -18.74 8.77 6.45
N GLN A 59 -18.02 9.52 7.28
CA GLN A 59 -17.96 9.33 8.72
C GLN A 59 -18.97 10.21 9.43
N LEU A 60 -19.52 9.70 10.53
CA LEU A 60 -20.37 10.48 11.43
C LEU A 60 -19.48 11.30 12.37
N ALA A 61 -19.97 12.47 12.77
CA ALA A 61 -19.26 13.31 13.73
C ALA A 61 -19.19 12.62 15.10
N GLN A 62 -18.08 12.84 15.80
CA GLN A 62 -17.98 12.52 17.22
C GLN A 62 -18.73 13.59 18.03
N GLU A 63 -19.42 13.15 19.07
CA GLU A 63 -20.15 14.04 19.97
C GLU A 63 -19.58 13.95 21.37
N TYR A 64 -19.57 15.08 22.07
CA TYR A 64 -19.07 15.17 23.43
C TYR A 64 -20.17 15.67 24.35
N ASP A 65 -20.27 15.10 25.55
CA ASP A 65 -21.16 15.59 26.60
C ASP A 65 -20.66 16.91 27.21
N SER A 66 -21.40 17.46 28.18
CA SER A 66 -21.05 18.72 28.84
C SER A 66 -19.72 18.69 29.58
N ASP A 67 -19.23 17.51 29.93
CA ASP A 67 -17.96 17.29 30.62
C ASP A 67 -16.81 17.04 29.62
N GLY A 68 -17.09 17.10 28.31
CA GLY A 68 -16.12 16.87 27.25
C GLY A 68 -15.81 15.39 26.99
N ARG A 69 -16.69 14.47 27.40
CA ARG A 69 -16.52 13.02 27.16
C ARG A 69 -17.27 12.58 25.92
N LEU A 70 -16.67 11.70 25.13
CA LEU A 70 -17.30 11.15 23.93
C LEU A 70 -18.61 10.42 24.26
N ILE A 71 -19.69 10.76 23.56
CA ILE A 71 -20.99 10.11 23.70
C ILE A 71 -20.91 8.72 23.05
N ARG A 72 -21.18 7.69 23.86
CA ARG A 72 -21.20 6.29 23.41
C ARG A 72 -22.45 5.95 22.61
N GLY A 73 -22.27 5.14 21.57
CA GLY A 73 -23.36 4.49 20.83
C GLY A 73 -24.07 5.33 19.79
N THR A 74 -23.48 6.45 19.33
CA THR A 74 -24.00 7.20 18.18
C THR A 74 -24.05 6.31 16.93
N LYS A 75 -25.26 6.16 16.37
CA LYS A 75 -25.53 5.37 15.15
C LYS A 75 -26.40 6.15 14.19
N GLN A 76 -26.14 5.95 12.90
CA GLN A 76 -26.99 6.46 11.84
C GLN A 76 -28.30 5.68 11.80
N VAL A 77 -29.42 6.37 11.59
CA VAL A 77 -30.74 5.76 11.33
C VAL A 77 -31.21 5.96 9.89
N SER A 78 -30.79 7.06 9.26
CA SER A 78 -31.11 7.39 7.87
C SER A 78 -30.12 8.38 7.27
N TYR A 79 -30.19 8.53 5.95
CA TYR A 79 -29.42 9.52 5.20
C TYR A 79 -30.24 10.16 4.07
N HIS A 80 -29.73 11.27 3.53
CA HIS A 80 -30.24 11.94 2.34
C HIS A 80 -29.07 12.46 1.51
N ILE A 81 -29.06 12.12 0.22
CA ILE A 81 -28.06 12.55 -0.76
C ILE A 81 -28.77 13.26 -1.92
N LEU A 82 -28.26 14.43 -2.31
CA LEU A 82 -28.63 15.09 -3.55
C LEU A 82 -27.39 15.22 -4.45
N VAL A 83 -27.56 14.95 -5.74
CA VAL A 83 -26.53 15.19 -6.75
C VAL A 83 -27.10 16.09 -7.82
N THR A 84 -26.40 17.17 -8.13
CA THR A 84 -26.75 18.09 -9.21
C THR A 84 -25.58 18.32 -10.16
N THR A 85 -25.86 18.73 -11.40
CA THR A 85 -24.80 19.29 -12.27
C THR A 85 -24.31 20.61 -11.69
N PHE A 86 -23.00 20.85 -11.68
CA PHE A 86 -22.41 22.03 -11.05
C PHE A 86 -22.92 23.37 -11.64
N ILE A 87 -23.12 23.44 -12.96
CA ILE A 87 -23.43 24.70 -13.66
C ILE A 87 -24.91 25.00 -13.73
N SER A 88 -25.73 24.10 -14.29
CA SER A 88 -27.17 24.33 -14.47
C SER A 88 -27.98 24.00 -13.22
N ASN A 89 -27.35 23.44 -12.18
CA ASN A 89 -28.00 22.91 -10.99
C ASN A 89 -29.15 21.93 -11.31
N GLN A 90 -29.03 21.19 -12.43
CA GLN A 90 -29.96 20.14 -12.80
C GLN A 90 -29.86 19.00 -11.78
N LEU A 91 -30.99 18.61 -11.20
CA LEU A 91 -31.07 17.45 -10.31
C LEU A 91 -30.80 16.16 -11.09
N MET A 92 -29.74 15.47 -10.70
CA MET A 92 -29.31 14.19 -11.27
C MET A 92 -29.78 13.01 -10.41
N TRP A 93 -29.79 13.21 -9.09
CA TRP A 93 -30.26 12.24 -8.12
C TRP A 93 -30.75 12.92 -6.85
N ASP A 94 -31.85 12.39 -6.31
CA ASP A 94 -32.32 12.63 -4.96
C ASP A 94 -32.60 11.25 -4.35
N SER A 95 -31.84 10.85 -3.33
CA SER A 95 -32.05 9.57 -2.67
C SER A 95 -33.37 9.52 -1.88
N GLY A 96 -33.96 10.69 -1.60
CA GLY A 96 -34.92 10.87 -0.53
C GLY A 96 -34.32 10.55 0.83
N HIS A 97 -35.19 10.47 1.83
CA HIS A 97 -34.83 10.07 3.18
C HIS A 97 -34.79 8.54 3.30
N VAL A 98 -33.61 7.94 3.15
CA VAL A 98 -33.42 6.49 3.14
C VAL A 98 -33.22 5.98 4.56
N LEU A 99 -34.12 5.13 5.05
CA LEU A 99 -33.98 4.45 6.35
C LEU A 99 -32.90 3.37 6.27
N SER A 100 -31.68 3.73 6.64
CA SER A 100 -30.52 2.84 6.64
C SER A 100 -29.42 3.36 7.57
N SER A 101 -28.80 2.42 8.30
CA SER A 101 -27.62 2.69 9.10
C SER A 101 -26.32 2.68 8.28
N SER A 102 -26.36 2.33 7.00
CA SER A 102 -25.16 2.31 6.14
C SER A 102 -24.68 3.72 5.82
N SER A 103 -23.40 3.98 6.05
CA SER A 103 -22.73 5.25 5.71
C SER A 103 -21.55 5.05 4.74
N THR A 104 -21.40 3.86 4.19
CA THR A 104 -20.27 3.45 3.35
C THR A 104 -20.78 2.78 2.09
N HIS A 105 -20.13 3.07 0.96
CA HIS A 105 -20.37 2.48 -0.35
C HIS A 105 -21.82 2.61 -0.84
N ILE A 106 -22.43 3.77 -0.60
CA ILE A 106 -23.79 4.07 -1.06
C ILE A 106 -23.75 4.34 -2.56
N VAL A 107 -24.21 3.37 -3.35
CA VAL A 107 -24.20 3.42 -4.81
C VAL A 107 -25.15 4.50 -5.32
N TYR A 108 -24.66 5.35 -6.22
CA TYR A 108 -25.44 6.32 -6.95
C TYR A 108 -26.52 5.64 -7.79
N ALA A 109 -27.78 6.05 -7.59
CA ALA A 109 -28.96 5.47 -8.25
C ALA A 109 -29.73 6.47 -9.12
N GLY A 110 -29.07 7.55 -9.55
CA GLY A 110 -29.67 8.60 -10.38
C GLY A 110 -29.44 8.41 -11.88
N ILE A 111 -29.55 9.52 -12.62
CA ILE A 111 -29.29 9.57 -14.06
C ILE A 111 -27.79 9.32 -14.31
N PRO A 112 -27.40 8.36 -15.19
CA PRO A 112 -25.99 8.10 -15.48
C PRO A 112 -25.23 9.37 -15.87
N PHE A 113 -24.02 9.53 -15.35
CA PHE A 113 -23.22 10.72 -15.63
C PHE A 113 -22.71 10.75 -17.07
N THR A 114 -22.39 11.97 -17.53
CA THR A 114 -21.83 12.27 -18.86
C THR A 114 -20.34 12.62 -18.74
N SER A 115 -19.56 12.42 -19.80
CA SER A 115 -18.13 12.73 -19.83
C SER A 115 -17.85 14.22 -19.53
N ASP A 116 -16.67 14.52 -18.97
CA ASP A 116 -16.15 15.88 -18.74
C ASP A 116 -17.16 16.84 -18.07
N THR A 117 -17.87 16.33 -17.06
CA THR A 117 -18.93 17.08 -16.38
C THR A 117 -18.65 17.18 -14.89
N ARG A 118 -18.74 18.40 -14.33
CA ARG A 118 -18.62 18.63 -12.88
C ARG A 118 -20.00 18.47 -12.21
N TYR A 119 -20.03 17.77 -11.10
CA TYR A 119 -21.21 17.53 -10.28
C TYR A 119 -20.99 18.06 -8.86
N THR A 120 -22.08 18.47 -8.24
CA THR A 120 -22.16 18.78 -6.81
C THR A 120 -22.86 17.62 -6.12
N VAL A 121 -22.27 17.09 -5.06
CA VAL A 121 -22.91 16.12 -4.16
C VAL A 121 -23.11 16.77 -2.80
N THR A 122 -24.31 16.61 -2.26
CA THR A 122 -24.65 17.05 -0.92
C THR A 122 -25.15 15.88 -0.10
N ILE A 123 -24.61 15.70 1.11
CA ILE A 123 -24.84 14.54 1.96
C ILE A 123 -25.29 15.01 3.32
N LYS A 124 -26.22 14.26 3.90
CA LYS A 124 -26.76 14.47 5.24
C LYS A 124 -27.14 13.15 5.87
N TYR A 125 -27.00 13.06 7.19
CA TYR A 125 -27.43 11.90 7.96
C TYR A 125 -28.26 12.30 9.19
N TYR A 126 -28.93 11.30 9.74
CA TYR A 126 -29.78 11.42 10.91
C TYR A 126 -29.39 10.34 11.91
N THR A 127 -29.43 10.70 13.19
CA THR A 127 -29.30 9.77 14.32
C THR A 127 -30.62 9.75 15.09
N ALA A 128 -30.68 8.99 16.18
CA ALA A 128 -31.84 9.05 17.07
C ALA A 128 -31.94 10.38 17.85
N GLN A 129 -30.85 11.15 17.91
CA GLN A 129 -30.71 12.34 18.74
C GLN A 129 -30.76 13.65 17.94
N TYR A 130 -30.29 13.65 16.69
CA TYR A 130 -30.19 14.86 15.88
C TYR A 130 -30.15 14.57 14.37
N GLU A 131 -30.16 15.67 13.64
CA GLU A 131 -30.04 15.76 12.20
C GLU A 131 -28.77 16.54 11.87
N SER A 132 -27.90 15.99 11.01
CA SER A 132 -26.67 16.70 10.62
C SER A 132 -27.01 17.92 9.73
N GLN A 133 -26.09 18.87 9.64
CA GLN A 133 -26.10 19.82 8.53
C GLN A 133 -25.71 19.11 7.23
N TRP A 134 -26.06 19.74 6.10
CA TRP A 134 -25.63 19.30 4.78
C TRP A 134 -24.13 19.55 4.61
N TYR A 135 -23.41 18.53 4.17
CA TYR A 135 -22.05 18.68 3.64
C TYR A 135 -22.10 18.74 2.12
N THR A 136 -21.39 19.67 1.49
CA THR A 136 -21.37 19.86 0.04
C THR A 136 -19.95 19.71 -0.50
N THR A 137 -19.76 18.89 -1.52
CA THR A 137 -18.50 18.78 -2.26
C THR A 137 -18.75 18.54 -3.74
N HIS A 138 -17.67 18.44 -4.52
CA HIS A 138 -17.70 18.38 -5.97
C HIS A 138 -16.78 17.29 -6.49
N PHE A 139 -17.11 16.76 -7.65
CA PHE A 139 -16.24 15.89 -8.43
C PHE A 139 -16.50 16.12 -9.92
N ARG A 140 -15.59 15.65 -10.77
CA ARG A 140 -15.73 15.66 -12.22
C ARG A 140 -15.70 14.24 -12.76
N THR A 141 -16.40 14.01 -13.85
CA THR A 141 -16.27 12.78 -14.64
C THR A 141 -15.18 12.88 -15.69
N ALA A 142 -14.50 11.76 -15.91
CA ALA A 142 -13.47 11.64 -16.93
C ALA A 142 -14.07 11.57 -18.35
N LEU A 143 -13.23 11.22 -19.33
CA LEU A 143 -13.67 10.92 -20.69
C LEU A 143 -14.00 9.42 -20.76
N PHE A 144 -15.29 9.07 -20.89
CA PHE A 144 -15.74 7.68 -20.84
C PHE A 144 -15.50 6.90 -22.13
N SER A 145 -15.42 7.58 -23.28
CA SER A 145 -15.34 6.93 -24.58
C SER A 145 -14.25 7.53 -25.47
N LEU A 146 -13.79 6.75 -26.45
CA LEU A 146 -12.83 7.23 -27.44
C LEU A 146 -13.38 8.39 -28.28
N THR A 147 -14.69 8.47 -28.47
CA THR A 147 -15.34 9.57 -29.18
C THR A 147 -15.36 10.88 -28.40
N ASP A 148 -15.07 10.84 -27.09
CA ASP A 148 -14.90 12.06 -26.29
C ASP A 148 -13.51 12.70 -26.47
N TRP A 149 -12.58 11.97 -27.09
CA TRP A 149 -11.26 12.48 -27.47
C TRP A 149 -11.27 13.03 -28.90
N SER A 150 -10.61 14.17 -29.08
CA SER A 150 -10.40 14.83 -30.36
C SER A 150 -8.91 15.03 -30.70
N GLY A 151 -8.02 14.67 -29.78
CA GLY A 151 -6.58 14.74 -29.98
C GLY A 151 -5.99 13.48 -30.62
N GLU A 152 -4.80 13.64 -31.17
CA GLU A 152 -4.00 12.59 -31.78
C GLU A 152 -2.80 12.24 -30.91
N TRP A 153 -2.36 10.99 -30.98
CA TRP A 153 -1.08 10.58 -30.40
C TRP A 153 0.06 11.18 -31.23
N ILE A 154 0.93 11.97 -30.60
CA ILE A 154 2.04 12.62 -31.28
C ILE A 154 3.40 12.28 -30.68
N GLY A 155 4.44 12.30 -31.52
CA GLY A 155 5.83 12.04 -31.14
C GLY A 155 6.72 11.88 -32.37
N SER A 156 7.80 11.10 -32.25
CA SER A 156 8.66 10.77 -33.40
C SER A 156 9.36 9.42 -33.22
N ASN A 157 9.46 8.65 -34.31
CA ASN A 157 10.28 7.43 -34.38
C ASN A 157 11.68 7.69 -34.95
N ASP A 158 11.94 8.84 -35.56
CA ASP A 158 13.19 9.14 -36.27
C ASP A 158 14.24 9.83 -35.39
N ILE A 159 13.76 10.65 -34.44
CA ILE A 159 14.57 11.33 -33.42
C ILE A 159 14.01 11.06 -32.01
N ASN A 160 14.85 11.26 -30.99
CA ASN A 160 14.42 11.30 -29.59
C ASN A 160 13.67 12.60 -29.29
N MET A 161 12.44 12.71 -29.79
CA MET A 161 11.57 13.87 -29.57
C MET A 161 10.97 13.82 -28.17
N ASN A 162 11.72 14.33 -27.20
CA ASN A 162 11.34 14.31 -25.80
C ASN A 162 10.96 15.69 -25.25
N GLN A 163 10.89 16.72 -26.10
CA GLN A 163 10.36 18.04 -25.74
C GLN A 163 9.44 18.51 -26.86
N LEU A 164 8.16 18.68 -26.54
CA LEU A 164 7.09 19.09 -27.46
C LEU A 164 6.44 20.37 -26.96
N ARG A 165 6.13 21.31 -27.84
CA ARG A 165 5.45 22.56 -27.50
C ARG A 165 4.43 22.98 -28.53
N THR A 166 3.48 23.78 -28.07
CA THR A 166 2.57 24.56 -28.90
C THR A 166 2.33 25.94 -28.29
N VAL A 167 1.85 26.88 -29.11
CA VAL A 167 1.38 28.18 -28.65
C VAL A 167 -0.07 28.32 -29.09
N VAL A 168 -0.96 28.59 -28.15
CA VAL A 168 -2.40 28.64 -28.36
C VAL A 168 -2.98 29.93 -27.81
N THR A 169 -4.05 30.43 -28.42
CA THR A 169 -4.74 31.62 -27.93
C THR A 169 -5.91 31.21 -27.03
N ILE A 170 -5.93 31.75 -25.82
CA ILE A 170 -7.07 31.62 -24.90
C ILE A 170 -8.10 32.70 -25.24
N GLN A 171 -9.33 32.28 -25.53
CA GLN A 171 -10.38 33.17 -26.04
C GLN A 171 -10.84 34.22 -25.02
N SER A 172 -10.80 33.89 -23.72
CA SER A 172 -11.22 34.76 -22.62
C SER A 172 -10.57 34.34 -21.30
N ILE A 173 -10.41 35.25 -20.34
CA ILE A 173 -10.03 34.91 -18.94
C ILE A 173 -11.22 34.56 -18.07
N ALA A 174 -12.44 34.74 -18.57
CA ALA A 174 -13.67 34.35 -17.88
C ALA A 174 -13.85 32.82 -17.96
N ILE A 175 -12.89 32.07 -17.44
CA ILE A 175 -12.87 30.60 -17.43
C ILE A 175 -13.70 30.11 -16.25
N GLN A 176 -14.70 29.29 -16.54
CA GLN A 176 -15.51 28.58 -15.54
C GLN A 176 -14.81 27.30 -15.08
N SER A 177 -14.15 26.58 -16.00
CA SER A 177 -13.27 25.46 -15.69
C SER A 177 -12.32 25.17 -16.85
N ALA A 178 -11.11 24.73 -16.53
CA ALA A 178 -10.15 24.20 -17.51
C ALA A 178 -9.56 22.89 -17.01
N THR A 179 -9.77 21.80 -17.74
CA THR A 179 -9.28 20.46 -17.37
C THR A 179 -8.46 19.87 -18.49
N ALA A 180 -7.20 19.52 -18.21
CA ALA A 180 -6.36 18.79 -19.14
C ALA A 180 -6.45 17.29 -18.84
N TYR A 181 -6.79 16.50 -19.85
CA TYR A 181 -6.64 15.06 -19.87
C TYR A 181 -5.40 14.70 -20.68
N ILE A 182 -4.47 13.95 -20.09
CA ILE A 182 -3.17 13.68 -20.72
C ILE A 182 -2.71 12.25 -20.45
N SER A 183 -2.15 11.62 -21.47
CA SER A 183 -1.44 10.35 -21.40
C SER A 183 -0.13 10.49 -22.16
N GLY A 184 0.97 10.66 -21.43
CA GLY A 184 2.32 10.52 -21.96
C GLY A 184 2.85 9.14 -21.64
N ILE A 185 2.91 8.26 -22.64
CA ILE A 185 3.38 6.89 -22.44
C ILE A 185 4.90 6.81 -22.61
N GLY A 186 5.52 6.03 -21.73
CA GLY A 186 6.90 6.24 -21.33
C GLY A 186 6.84 6.87 -19.96
N TYR A 187 7.07 8.18 -19.88
CA TYR A 187 6.58 9.08 -18.83
C TYR A 187 6.42 10.50 -19.40
N TYR A 188 5.83 11.44 -18.67
CA TYR A 188 5.84 12.85 -19.07
C TYR A 188 5.90 13.85 -17.91
N GLN A 189 6.17 15.10 -18.26
CA GLN A 189 6.01 16.29 -17.41
C GLN A 189 5.34 17.40 -18.23
N LEU A 190 4.32 18.07 -17.67
CA LEU A 190 3.54 19.12 -18.33
C LEU A 190 4.00 20.51 -17.87
N TYR A 191 4.18 21.43 -18.81
CA TYR A 191 4.60 22.80 -18.55
C TYR A 191 3.62 23.80 -19.16
N ILE A 192 3.37 24.90 -18.48
CA ILE A 192 2.63 26.06 -19.00
C ILE A 192 3.44 27.31 -18.68
N GLU A 193 3.75 28.11 -19.71
CA GLU A 193 4.56 29.33 -19.56
C GLU A 193 5.87 29.13 -18.77
N GLY A 194 6.56 28.01 -19.04
CA GLY A 194 7.84 27.71 -18.39
C GLY A 194 7.72 27.05 -17.02
N GLU A 195 6.55 27.06 -16.39
CA GLU A 195 6.33 26.45 -15.08
C GLU A 195 5.88 25.00 -15.21
N LEU A 196 6.49 24.13 -14.40
CA LEU A 196 6.09 22.73 -14.28
C LEU A 196 4.75 22.62 -13.54
N ILE A 197 3.79 21.95 -14.16
CA ILE A 197 2.48 21.66 -13.56
C ILE A 197 2.64 20.50 -12.58
N ASP A 198 2.35 20.78 -11.31
CA ASP A 198 2.49 19.84 -10.19
C ASP A 198 3.93 19.35 -10.00
N LYS A 199 4.71 20.11 -9.22
CA LYS A 199 6.14 19.84 -8.99
C LYS A 199 6.41 18.61 -8.14
N THR A 200 5.42 18.02 -7.47
CA THR A 200 5.62 16.81 -6.65
C THR A 200 5.21 15.54 -7.39
N ARG A 201 4.31 15.64 -8.38
CA ARG A 201 3.89 14.54 -9.24
C ARG A 201 4.98 14.11 -10.23
N ARG A 202 5.28 12.81 -10.28
CA ARG A 202 6.40 12.22 -11.02
C ARG A 202 6.02 10.89 -11.65
N LEU A 203 6.78 10.49 -12.67
CA LEU A 203 6.67 9.17 -13.31
C LEU A 203 5.23 8.80 -13.72
N ASP A 204 4.46 9.76 -14.23
CA ASP A 204 3.15 9.50 -14.84
C ASP A 204 3.27 9.19 -16.34
N VAL A 205 2.38 8.38 -16.90
CA VAL A 205 1.32 7.61 -16.21
C VAL A 205 1.86 6.29 -15.64
N GLY A 206 1.13 5.70 -14.70
CA GLY A 206 1.47 4.40 -14.10
C GLY A 206 1.66 3.27 -15.11
N TRP A 207 2.51 2.32 -14.76
CA TRP A 207 2.86 1.21 -15.65
C TRP A 207 1.74 0.16 -15.75
N THR A 208 1.38 -0.19 -16.98
CA THR A 208 0.35 -1.17 -17.32
C THR A 208 0.78 -2.02 -18.52
N THR A 209 0.03 -3.07 -18.84
CA THR A 209 0.13 -3.71 -20.16
C THR A 209 -0.51 -2.78 -21.20
N TYR A 210 0.28 -1.85 -21.77
CA TYR A 210 -0.22 -0.73 -22.59
C TYR A 210 -1.23 -1.13 -23.70
N GLN A 211 -1.05 -2.31 -24.32
CA GLN A 211 -1.95 -2.83 -25.34
C GLN A 211 -3.34 -3.21 -24.80
N GLN A 212 -3.43 -3.67 -23.56
CA GLN A 212 -4.68 -4.03 -22.88
C GLN A 212 -5.30 -2.83 -22.16
N ARG A 213 -4.45 -2.00 -21.55
CA ARG A 213 -4.88 -0.77 -20.89
C ARG A 213 -3.77 0.24 -20.96
N THR A 214 -4.08 1.44 -21.46
CA THR A 214 -3.24 2.61 -21.30
C THR A 214 -3.97 3.59 -20.40
N LEU A 215 -3.25 4.15 -19.43
CA LEU A 215 -3.81 5.11 -18.48
C LEU A 215 -3.69 6.54 -19.01
N TYR A 216 -4.63 7.40 -18.64
CA TYR A 216 -4.51 8.85 -18.73
C TYR A 216 -4.84 9.47 -17.38
N VAL A 217 -4.44 10.72 -17.18
CA VAL A 217 -4.67 11.46 -15.94
C VAL A 217 -5.29 12.81 -16.25
N SER A 218 -5.79 13.47 -15.21
CA SER A 218 -6.36 14.81 -15.31
C SER A 218 -5.60 15.84 -14.47
N TYR A 219 -5.62 17.09 -14.92
CA TYR A 219 -5.23 18.28 -14.16
C TYR A 219 -6.35 19.31 -14.21
N ASP A 220 -6.69 19.91 -13.07
CA ASP A 220 -7.42 21.18 -13.06
C ASP A 220 -6.42 22.32 -13.30
N LEU A 221 -6.59 23.01 -14.42
CA LEU A 221 -5.76 24.14 -14.85
C LEU A 221 -6.52 25.47 -14.76
N THR A 222 -7.68 25.49 -14.12
CA THR A 222 -8.56 26.68 -14.05
C THR A 222 -7.82 27.87 -13.43
N SER A 223 -7.09 27.65 -12.34
CA SER A 223 -6.32 28.69 -11.65
C SER A 223 -5.00 29.04 -12.35
N VAL A 224 -4.47 28.11 -13.16
CA VAL A 224 -3.24 28.29 -13.93
C VAL A 224 -3.48 29.20 -15.14
N LEU A 225 -4.62 29.05 -15.81
CA LEU A 225 -5.00 29.81 -17.01
C LEU A 225 -5.64 31.16 -16.66
N ASN A 226 -4.87 32.07 -16.06
CA ASN A 226 -5.38 33.35 -15.55
C ASN A 226 -5.08 34.58 -16.44
N THR A 227 -4.56 34.38 -17.65
CA THR A 227 -4.24 35.47 -18.59
C THR A 227 -4.93 35.32 -19.94
N THR A 228 -5.25 36.45 -20.59
CA THR A 228 -5.76 36.48 -21.98
C THR A 228 -4.59 36.54 -22.95
N GLY A 229 -4.74 35.89 -24.11
CA GLY A 229 -3.77 35.98 -25.20
C GLY A 229 -3.11 34.65 -25.52
N SER A 230 -1.93 34.71 -26.14
CA SER A 230 -1.16 33.52 -26.48
C SER A 230 -0.51 32.95 -25.22
N ILE A 231 -0.74 31.66 -24.98
CA ILE A 231 -0.04 30.87 -23.97
C ILE A 231 0.78 29.77 -24.65
N GLY A 232 1.93 29.45 -24.07
CA GLY A 232 2.76 28.33 -24.43
C GLY A 232 2.48 27.13 -23.53
N ILE A 233 2.34 25.97 -24.16
CA ILE A 233 2.21 24.68 -23.50
C ILE A 233 3.38 23.82 -23.93
N GLY A 234 4.03 23.17 -22.97
CA GLY A 234 5.16 22.27 -23.20
C GLY A 234 4.94 20.92 -22.55
N ILE A 235 5.43 19.86 -23.18
CA ILE A 235 5.45 18.50 -22.63
C ILE A 235 6.86 17.94 -22.80
N VAL A 236 7.45 17.43 -21.72
CA VAL A 236 8.68 16.62 -21.78
C VAL A 236 8.29 15.16 -21.68
N LEU A 237 8.83 14.30 -22.53
CA LEU A 237 8.58 12.84 -22.51
C LEU A 237 9.81 12.06 -22.03
N GLY A 238 9.58 11.04 -21.22
CA GLY A 238 10.57 10.05 -20.81
C GLY A 238 10.39 8.74 -21.55
N GLN A 239 11.46 7.94 -21.63
CA GLN A 239 11.42 6.59 -22.20
C GLN A 239 10.52 5.66 -21.40
N GLY A 240 10.61 5.75 -20.06
CA GLY A 240 9.83 4.97 -19.11
C GLY A 240 9.80 3.47 -19.43
N TRP A 241 8.70 2.81 -19.10
CA TRP A 241 8.48 1.38 -19.41
C TRP A 241 8.02 1.15 -20.86
N TYR A 242 7.60 2.18 -21.59
CA TYR A 242 7.16 2.01 -22.98
C TYR A 242 8.33 1.84 -23.95
N ASN A 243 9.54 2.34 -23.66
CA ASN A 243 10.64 2.24 -24.62
C ASN A 243 11.24 0.82 -24.71
N ARG A 244 11.61 0.45 -25.94
CA ARG A 244 12.29 -0.80 -26.33
C ARG A 244 13.50 -1.20 -25.47
N GLN A 245 14.29 -0.23 -25.02
CA GLN A 245 15.56 -0.48 -24.32
C GLN A 245 15.38 -1.18 -22.97
N GLN A 246 14.28 -0.91 -22.25
CA GLN A 246 14.01 -1.55 -20.95
C GLN A 246 13.78 -3.07 -21.08
N TRP A 247 13.37 -3.52 -22.26
CA TRP A 247 12.88 -4.87 -22.48
C TRP A 247 13.96 -5.86 -22.88
N ILE A 248 15.20 -5.43 -23.10
CA ILE A 248 16.31 -6.32 -23.49
C ILE A 248 17.35 -6.48 -22.39
N ILE A 249 17.04 -6.02 -21.16
CA ILE A 249 17.94 -5.98 -20.01
C ILE A 249 17.32 -6.79 -18.87
N GLY A 250 18.15 -7.55 -18.14
CA GLY A 250 17.77 -8.28 -16.93
C GLY A 250 17.30 -9.72 -17.15
N PRO A 251 17.03 -10.45 -16.05
CA PRO A 251 16.69 -11.88 -16.07
C PRO A 251 15.34 -12.15 -16.76
N GLY A 252 14.48 -11.15 -16.87
CA GLY A 252 13.20 -11.17 -17.58
C GLY A 252 13.22 -10.42 -18.91
N ALA A 253 14.32 -10.45 -19.67
CA ALA A 253 14.37 -9.80 -20.98
C ALA A 253 13.27 -10.35 -21.91
N ARG A 254 12.52 -9.44 -22.52
CA ARG A 254 11.41 -9.68 -23.44
C ARG A 254 11.64 -8.97 -24.78
N PRO A 255 12.53 -9.50 -25.65
CA PRO A 255 12.73 -8.96 -27.00
C PRO A 255 11.41 -8.88 -27.79
N ASP A 256 10.47 -9.79 -27.54
CA ASP A 256 9.14 -9.78 -28.13
C ASP A 256 8.29 -8.55 -27.73
N LEU A 257 8.41 -8.08 -26.47
CA LEU A 257 7.77 -6.83 -26.03
C LEU A 257 8.52 -5.60 -26.54
N SER A 258 9.85 -5.69 -26.64
CA SER A 258 10.69 -4.63 -27.22
C SER A 258 10.24 -4.26 -28.64
N GLU A 259 9.83 -5.24 -29.45
CA GLU A 259 9.32 -4.99 -30.81
C GLU A 259 7.91 -4.38 -30.84
N LYS A 260 7.07 -4.70 -29.85
CA LYS A 260 5.68 -4.24 -29.75
C LYS A 260 5.55 -2.80 -29.25
N TYR A 261 6.51 -2.35 -28.45
CA TYR A 261 6.54 -0.97 -27.97
C TYR A 261 7.50 -0.10 -28.80
N GLY A 262 7.52 1.19 -28.52
CA GLY A 262 8.19 2.16 -29.40
C GLY A 262 8.62 3.43 -28.69
N SER A 263 8.87 4.47 -29.48
CA SER A 263 9.22 5.78 -28.94
C SER A 263 8.09 6.35 -28.07
N PRO A 264 8.44 7.12 -27.02
CA PRO A 264 7.49 7.87 -26.21
C PRO A 264 6.58 8.72 -27.09
N ARG A 265 5.35 8.88 -26.63
CA ARG A 265 4.31 9.64 -27.33
C ARG A 265 3.29 10.16 -26.35
N VAL A 266 2.56 11.20 -26.76
CA VAL A 266 1.58 11.84 -25.91
C VAL A 266 0.25 12.04 -26.63
N LEU A 267 -0.82 11.83 -25.89
CA LEU A 267 -2.17 12.27 -26.21
C LEU A 267 -2.59 13.26 -25.13
N MET A 268 -2.98 14.47 -25.51
CA MET A 268 -3.53 15.46 -24.58
C MET A 268 -4.72 16.18 -25.18
N GLN A 269 -5.71 16.46 -24.33
CA GLN A 269 -6.84 17.32 -24.60
C GLN A 269 -7.12 18.21 -23.39
N LEU A 270 -6.97 19.52 -23.56
CA LEU A 270 -7.37 20.54 -22.59
C LEU A 270 -8.72 21.11 -22.97
N ASN A 271 -9.73 20.81 -22.17
CA ASN A 271 -11.08 21.32 -22.32
C ASN A 271 -11.28 22.55 -21.43
N ILE A 272 -11.66 23.67 -22.04
CA ILE A 272 -11.94 24.94 -21.39
C ILE A 272 -13.41 25.26 -21.58
N GLN A 273 -14.10 25.56 -20.48
CA GLN A 273 -15.44 26.11 -20.49
C GLN A 273 -15.40 27.54 -19.94
N TYR A 274 -15.98 28.48 -20.67
CA TYR A 274 -16.08 29.87 -20.29
C TYR A 274 -17.38 30.19 -19.55
N ILE A 275 -17.41 31.29 -18.81
CA ILE A 275 -18.57 31.77 -18.03
C ILE A 275 -19.78 32.07 -18.94
N ASP A 276 -19.55 32.45 -20.20
CA ASP A 276 -20.60 32.69 -21.20
C ASP A 276 -21.19 31.39 -21.80
N GLY A 277 -20.68 30.24 -21.39
CA GLY A 277 -21.10 28.92 -21.85
C GLY A 277 -20.36 28.40 -23.10
N THR A 278 -19.51 29.20 -23.73
CA THR A 278 -18.68 28.74 -24.85
C THR A 278 -17.61 27.75 -24.38
N LYS A 279 -17.17 26.88 -25.29
CA LYS A 279 -16.18 25.83 -25.02
C LYS A 279 -15.03 25.90 -26.03
N GLN A 280 -13.82 25.64 -25.57
CA GLN A 280 -12.62 25.52 -26.38
C GLN A 280 -11.89 24.22 -26.00
N SER A 281 -11.41 23.48 -26.98
CA SER A 281 -10.51 22.34 -26.76
C SER A 281 -9.17 22.60 -27.43
N ILE A 282 -8.09 22.39 -26.69
CA ILE A 282 -6.71 22.42 -27.18
C ILE A 282 -6.20 20.98 -27.18
N VAL A 283 -5.76 20.48 -28.32
CA VAL A 283 -5.43 19.07 -28.50
C VAL A 283 -4.01 18.87 -29.02
N THR A 284 -3.46 17.68 -28.79
CA THR A 284 -2.26 17.21 -29.49
C THR A 284 -2.57 16.88 -30.94
N ASP A 285 -1.78 17.44 -31.86
CA ASP A 285 -1.90 17.20 -33.30
C ASP A 285 -0.55 17.48 -34.00
N SER A 286 -0.51 17.39 -35.34
CA SER A 286 0.71 17.61 -36.12
C SER A 286 1.22 19.07 -36.15
N SER A 287 0.50 20.02 -35.57
CA SER A 287 0.95 21.43 -35.46
C SER A 287 1.95 21.64 -34.33
N TRP A 288 2.03 20.70 -33.39
CA TRP A 288 3.00 20.74 -32.30
C TRP A 288 4.42 20.65 -32.85
N LEU A 289 5.32 21.42 -32.25
CA LEU A 289 6.74 21.40 -32.55
C LEU A 289 7.45 20.53 -31.52
N GLY A 290 8.43 19.74 -31.96
CA GLY A 290 9.25 18.92 -31.07
C GLY A 290 10.73 18.95 -31.41
N ARG A 291 11.55 18.60 -30.41
CA ARG A 291 13.01 18.47 -30.50
C ARG A 291 13.54 17.48 -29.46
N GLU A 292 14.84 17.21 -29.54
CA GLU A 292 15.60 16.62 -28.44
C GLU A 292 15.98 17.69 -27.40
N SER A 293 15.79 17.37 -26.12
CA SER A 293 16.03 18.24 -24.97
C SER A 293 17.41 18.03 -24.34
N GLU A 294 17.63 18.70 -23.21
CA GLU A 294 18.74 18.45 -22.30
C GLU A 294 18.71 17.06 -21.66
N HIS A 295 17.57 16.37 -21.62
CA HIS A 295 17.47 14.97 -21.19
C HIS A 295 17.94 14.06 -22.34
N ARG A 296 19.23 13.73 -22.38
CA ARG A 296 19.85 13.01 -23.50
C ARG A 296 19.60 11.51 -23.47
N TYR A 297 19.46 10.97 -22.27
CA TYR A 297 19.21 9.56 -22.03
C TYR A 297 18.43 9.44 -20.73
N ASP A 298 17.47 8.55 -20.69
CA ASP A 298 16.82 8.14 -19.45
C ASP A 298 16.44 6.66 -19.53
N SER A 299 16.59 5.99 -18.40
CA SER A 299 16.22 4.61 -18.21
C SER A 299 15.84 4.37 -16.76
N ILE A 300 14.74 3.63 -16.56
CA ILE A 300 14.32 3.20 -15.23
C ILE A 300 15.44 2.44 -14.52
N TYR A 301 16.11 1.54 -15.22
CA TYR A 301 17.19 0.75 -14.63
C TYR A 301 18.53 1.48 -14.60
N MET A 302 18.90 2.17 -15.68
CA MET A 302 20.29 2.61 -15.87
C MET A 302 20.57 4.03 -15.38
N GLY A 303 19.53 4.83 -15.11
CA GLY A 303 19.63 6.23 -14.72
C GLY A 303 19.46 7.20 -15.89
N THR A 304 19.88 8.44 -15.69
CA THR A 304 19.70 9.53 -16.68
C THR A 304 21.02 10.16 -17.13
N THR A 305 21.04 10.78 -18.30
CA THR A 305 22.07 11.75 -18.71
C THR A 305 21.40 13.09 -19.05
N MET A 306 21.79 14.15 -18.35
CA MET A 306 21.32 15.51 -18.59
C MET A 306 22.46 16.42 -19.03
N ASP A 307 22.28 17.18 -20.13
CA ASP A 307 23.27 18.09 -20.68
C ASP A 307 22.76 19.54 -20.69
N PHE A 308 23.13 20.31 -19.66
CA PHE A 308 22.68 21.70 -19.52
C PHE A 308 23.24 22.65 -20.58
N ARG A 309 24.26 22.25 -21.36
CA ARG A 309 24.79 23.09 -22.45
C ARG A 309 23.77 23.35 -23.55
N VAL A 310 22.73 22.50 -23.64
CA VAL A 310 21.67 22.59 -24.64
C VAL A 310 20.30 22.96 -24.06
N ALA A 311 20.21 23.14 -22.74
CA ALA A 311 19.01 23.61 -22.08
C ALA A 311 18.59 24.96 -22.68
N ARG A 312 17.28 25.21 -22.71
CA ARG A 312 16.69 26.45 -23.22
C ARG A 312 15.72 27.02 -22.20
N SER A 313 16.03 28.22 -21.72
CA SER A 313 15.16 28.95 -20.81
C SER A 313 13.81 29.19 -21.45
N CYS A 314 12.72 28.93 -20.71
CA CYS A 314 11.35 29.24 -21.13
C CYS A 314 10.96 28.64 -22.49
N TRP A 315 11.49 27.46 -22.85
CA TRP A 315 11.18 26.82 -24.15
C TRP A 315 9.67 26.57 -24.34
N SER A 316 8.90 26.41 -23.27
CA SER A 316 7.46 26.22 -23.28
C SER A 316 6.65 27.52 -23.20
N CYS A 317 7.28 28.70 -23.23
CA CYS A 317 6.61 30.00 -23.12
C CYS A 317 6.12 30.51 -24.48
N ALA A 318 5.04 31.30 -24.51
CA ALA A 318 4.48 31.82 -25.76
C ALA A 318 5.46 32.70 -26.54
N ASN A 319 6.26 33.49 -25.82
CA ASN A 319 7.23 34.45 -26.39
C ASN A 319 8.59 33.83 -26.73
N PHE A 320 8.73 32.51 -26.68
CA PHE A 320 10.00 31.85 -26.98
C PHE A 320 10.40 32.05 -28.45
N THR A 321 11.53 32.74 -28.69
CA THR A 321 11.97 33.18 -30.03
C THR A 321 13.27 32.53 -30.55
N ASP A 322 13.72 31.40 -30.01
CA ASP A 322 14.92 30.71 -30.52
C ASP A 322 14.70 30.24 -31.98
N GLN A 323 15.50 30.75 -32.92
CA GLN A 323 15.28 30.61 -34.35
C GLN A 323 15.80 29.27 -34.90
N TYR A 324 14.89 28.32 -35.07
CA TYR A 324 14.74 27.44 -36.25
C TYR A 324 15.93 26.62 -36.81
N SER A 325 16.79 26.01 -35.98
CA SER A 325 17.65 24.90 -36.49
C SER A 325 17.36 23.52 -35.91
N LEU A 326 16.51 23.40 -34.86
CA LEU A 326 16.33 22.13 -34.14
C LEU A 326 14.87 21.71 -33.85
N TRP A 327 13.88 22.58 -34.10
CA TRP A 327 12.46 22.22 -33.91
C TRP A 327 11.85 21.74 -35.22
N ILE A 328 11.16 20.60 -35.17
CA ILE A 328 10.44 20.00 -36.30
C ILE A 328 8.99 19.69 -35.89
N ASN A 329 8.08 19.56 -36.85
CA ASN A 329 6.70 19.16 -36.53
C ASN A 329 6.69 17.74 -35.92
N ALA A 330 5.82 17.54 -34.93
CA ALA A 330 5.54 16.23 -34.38
C ALA A 330 4.81 15.36 -35.42
N SER A 331 5.11 14.06 -35.42
CA SER A 331 4.42 13.08 -36.26
C SER A 331 3.22 12.51 -35.51
N ILE A 332 2.14 12.22 -36.22
CA ILE A 332 1.03 11.41 -35.69
C ILE A 332 1.52 9.96 -35.60
N LEU A 333 1.33 9.34 -34.44
CA LEU A 333 1.72 7.97 -34.13
C LEU A 333 0.48 7.11 -33.85
N SER A 334 0.61 5.81 -33.98
CA SER A 334 -0.47 4.89 -33.62
C SER A 334 -0.74 4.90 -32.11
N SER A 335 -2.00 4.65 -31.72
CA SER A 335 -2.34 4.38 -30.32
C SER A 335 -1.52 3.18 -29.79
N PRO A 336 -1.07 3.21 -28.53
CA PRO A 336 -0.48 2.03 -27.88
C PRO A 336 -1.52 0.95 -27.56
N VAL A 337 -2.81 1.33 -27.48
CA VAL A 337 -3.91 0.44 -27.10
C VAL A 337 -4.36 -0.39 -28.29
N ASN A 338 -4.57 -1.69 -28.07
CA ASN A 338 -5.21 -2.57 -29.06
C ASN A 338 -6.73 -2.61 -28.84
N PHE A 339 -7.43 -1.59 -29.33
CA PHE A 339 -8.90 -1.50 -29.21
C PHE A 339 -9.63 -2.67 -29.90
N THR A 340 -9.05 -3.26 -30.95
CA THR A 340 -9.66 -4.41 -31.64
C THR A 340 -9.65 -5.69 -30.80
N ALA A 341 -8.72 -5.80 -29.85
CA ALA A 341 -8.66 -6.90 -28.89
C ALA A 341 -9.39 -6.58 -27.57
N GLY A 342 -10.14 -5.46 -27.51
CA GLY A 342 -10.86 -5.03 -26.30
C GLY A 342 -10.04 -4.17 -25.33
N GLY A 343 -8.84 -3.75 -25.73
CA GLY A 343 -7.99 -2.88 -24.92
C GLY A 343 -8.65 -1.52 -24.62
N GLN A 344 -8.25 -0.88 -23.52
CA GLN A 344 -8.91 0.29 -22.96
C GLN A 344 -7.97 1.49 -22.82
N LEU A 345 -8.51 2.70 -22.98
CA LEU A 345 -7.90 3.95 -22.54
C LEU A 345 -8.71 4.44 -21.34
N SER A 346 -8.15 4.37 -20.14
CA SER A 346 -8.90 4.63 -18.89
C SER A 346 -8.19 5.64 -18.00
N LEU A 347 -8.95 6.27 -17.10
CA LEU A 347 -8.38 7.14 -16.09
C LEU A 347 -7.47 6.30 -15.17
N GLN A 348 -6.37 6.87 -14.74
CA GLN A 348 -5.57 6.33 -13.64
C GLN A 348 -6.36 6.51 -12.35
N SER A 349 -6.96 5.43 -11.85
CA SER A 349 -7.78 5.44 -10.64
C SER A 349 -6.96 5.44 -9.34
N MET A 350 -5.71 4.96 -9.41
CA MET A 350 -4.76 5.00 -8.29
C MET A 350 -4.08 6.36 -8.20
N ASP A 351 -3.67 6.74 -7.00
CA ASP A 351 -2.97 8.00 -6.80
C ASP A 351 -1.58 7.95 -7.46
N PRO A 352 -1.11 9.09 -8.02
CA PRO A 352 0.12 9.13 -8.81
C PRO A 352 1.36 8.93 -7.94
N ILE A 353 2.50 8.65 -8.57
CA ILE A 353 3.78 8.71 -7.86
C ILE A 353 4.08 10.17 -7.52
N ARG A 354 4.39 10.43 -6.24
CA ARG A 354 4.77 11.76 -5.74
C ARG A 354 6.08 11.71 -4.97
N ILE A 355 6.64 12.89 -4.75
CA ILE A 355 7.77 13.14 -3.85
C ILE A 355 7.42 14.16 -2.78
N GLY A 356 8.19 14.16 -1.69
CA GLY A 356 8.03 15.15 -0.64
C GLY A 356 6.80 14.86 0.25
N PRO A 357 6.37 15.85 1.06
CA PRO A 357 5.24 15.72 1.97
C PRO A 357 3.93 15.31 1.28
N ASP A 358 3.76 15.65 0.00
CA ASP A 358 2.55 15.31 -0.77
C ASP A 358 2.46 13.81 -1.10
N ALA A 359 3.53 13.03 -0.94
CA ALA A 359 3.50 11.59 -1.19
C ALA A 359 2.84 10.79 -0.06
N LEU A 360 2.88 11.28 1.18
CA LEU A 360 2.38 10.54 2.35
C LEU A 360 1.57 11.46 3.28
N HIS A 361 0.24 11.33 3.21
CA HIS A 361 -0.67 12.04 4.10
C HIS A 361 -0.86 11.29 5.41
N ILE A 362 -0.93 12.00 6.52
CA ILE A 362 -1.02 11.37 7.85
C ILE A 362 -2.46 11.40 8.33
N ALA A 363 -3.06 10.23 8.49
CA ALA A 363 -4.41 10.09 9.04
C ALA A 363 -4.40 9.69 10.53
N THR A 364 -3.32 9.08 11.00
CA THR A 364 -3.20 8.61 12.39
C THR A 364 -2.86 9.73 13.35
N SER A 365 -3.15 9.50 14.63
CA SER A 365 -2.82 10.38 15.75
C SER A 365 -1.45 10.11 16.39
N GLY A 366 -0.77 9.03 15.96
CA GLY A 366 0.49 8.59 16.51
C GLY A 366 1.74 9.12 15.78
N SER A 367 2.91 8.85 16.35
CA SER A 367 4.20 9.17 15.74
C SER A 367 4.48 8.22 14.56
N LEU A 368 4.80 8.75 13.38
CA LEU A 368 4.98 8.01 12.11
C LEU A 368 6.19 7.07 12.08
N GLY A 369 6.16 5.98 12.85
CA GLY A 369 7.33 5.12 13.01
C GLY A 369 8.51 5.80 13.72
N ASN A 370 8.35 7.05 14.16
CA ASN A 370 9.32 7.77 14.99
C ASN A 370 9.19 7.27 16.43
N VAL A 371 9.86 6.15 16.69
CA VAL A 371 9.88 5.49 17.99
C VAL A 371 11.32 5.53 18.51
N ASP A 372 11.47 5.92 19.78
CA ASP A 372 12.78 5.91 20.44
C ASP A 372 13.40 4.51 20.33
N GLY A 373 14.71 4.44 20.07
CA GLY A 373 15.43 3.18 19.89
C GLY A 373 15.47 2.63 18.46
N VAL A 374 14.56 3.07 17.58
CA VAL A 374 14.54 2.67 16.17
C VAL A 374 15.62 3.39 15.35
N LYS A 375 16.22 2.67 14.40
CA LYS A 375 17.25 3.13 13.46
C LYS A 375 16.66 3.31 12.07
N GLY A 376 17.07 4.37 11.39
CA GLY A 376 16.60 4.75 10.06
C GLY A 376 16.13 6.20 10.02
N ALA A 377 15.59 6.62 8.88
CA ALA A 377 15.02 7.96 8.72
C ALA A 377 13.55 7.96 9.14
N SER A 378 13.06 9.09 9.63
CA SER A 378 11.65 9.20 9.99
C SER A 378 10.76 9.32 8.75
N LEU A 379 9.57 8.73 8.80
CA LEU A 379 8.52 9.02 7.81
C LEU A 379 7.96 10.45 7.96
N THR A 380 8.18 11.11 9.11
CA THR A 380 7.78 12.52 9.35
C THR A 380 8.57 13.54 8.57
N ASP A 381 9.71 13.17 7.98
CA ASP A 381 10.57 14.11 7.27
C ASP A 381 10.03 14.41 5.85
N GLY A 382 8.79 14.00 5.57
CA GLY A 382 8.10 14.23 4.31
C GLY A 382 8.82 13.58 3.13
N GLY A 383 9.50 12.46 3.35
CA GLY A 383 10.24 11.77 2.30
C GLY A 383 11.44 12.55 1.74
N VAL A 384 11.94 13.60 2.40
CA VAL A 384 13.16 14.32 1.99
C VAL A 384 14.33 13.94 2.90
N LEU A 385 15.29 13.20 2.36
CA LEU A 385 16.46 12.71 3.09
C LEU A 385 17.70 13.54 2.77
N LYS A 386 18.46 13.87 3.81
CA LYS A 386 19.78 14.51 3.70
C LYS A 386 20.86 13.56 4.21
N PRO A 387 22.08 13.60 3.64
CA PRO A 387 23.16 12.75 4.11
C PRO A 387 23.50 12.95 5.60
N ILE A 388 23.52 11.85 6.35
CA ILE A 388 23.93 11.86 7.76
C ILE A 388 25.44 11.86 7.90
N SER A 389 26.16 11.24 6.95
CA SER A 389 27.63 11.22 6.90
C SER A 389 28.14 11.36 5.47
N GLN A 390 29.43 11.73 5.36
CA GLN A 390 30.16 11.88 4.10
C GLN A 390 31.59 11.42 4.31
N ASP A 391 32.08 10.55 3.41
CA ASP A 391 33.45 10.06 3.36
C ASP A 391 34.02 10.16 1.94
N SER A 392 35.35 10.00 1.79
CA SER A 392 36.03 10.00 0.49
C SER A 392 36.65 8.63 0.20
N VAL A 393 35.93 7.78 -0.53
CA VAL A 393 36.36 6.43 -0.94
C VAL A 393 35.97 6.21 -2.40
N ASN A 394 36.95 6.25 -3.31
CA ASN A 394 36.73 6.18 -4.77
C ASN A 394 35.78 7.28 -5.31
N GLY A 395 35.72 8.42 -4.62
CA GLY A 395 34.78 9.54 -4.83
C GLY A 395 34.17 9.99 -3.50
N GLN A 396 33.17 10.85 -3.54
CA GLN A 396 32.48 11.33 -2.33
C GLN A 396 31.29 10.41 -2.05
N VAL A 397 31.34 9.66 -0.95
CA VAL A 397 30.31 8.71 -0.53
C VAL A 397 29.47 9.34 0.56
N PHE A 398 28.16 9.29 0.40
CA PHE A 398 27.16 9.82 1.32
C PHE A 398 26.29 8.68 1.85
N ASP A 399 26.11 8.60 3.17
CA ASP A 399 25.14 7.71 3.82
C ASP A 399 23.88 8.52 4.14
N LEU A 400 22.72 8.06 3.64
CA LEU A 400 21.43 8.68 3.89
C LEU A 400 20.78 8.14 5.18
N GLY A 401 21.36 7.11 5.80
CA GLY A 401 20.87 6.49 7.03
C GLY A 401 19.66 5.56 6.84
N GLN A 402 19.02 5.59 5.67
CA GLN A 402 17.82 4.84 5.31
C GLN A 402 17.95 4.30 3.90
N ASN A 403 17.51 3.06 3.67
CA ASN A 403 17.37 2.49 2.33
C ASN A 403 15.95 2.80 1.81
N PHE A 404 15.81 3.38 0.62
CA PHE A 404 14.51 3.79 0.06
C PHE A 404 14.55 3.81 -1.47
N ALA A 405 13.39 3.99 -2.11
CA ALA A 405 13.28 4.17 -3.56
C ALA A 405 13.13 5.65 -3.93
N GLY A 406 13.88 6.12 -4.94
CA GLY A 406 13.77 7.49 -5.41
C GLY A 406 15.03 7.99 -6.09
N TRP A 407 15.41 9.25 -5.87
CA TRP A 407 16.59 9.86 -6.51
C TRP A 407 17.15 11.01 -5.67
N CYS A 408 18.30 11.55 -6.09
CA CYS A 408 18.90 12.72 -5.47
C CYS A 408 18.91 13.93 -6.40
N LYS A 409 18.63 15.09 -5.82
CA LYS A 409 18.81 16.41 -6.38
C LYS A 409 20.13 17.00 -5.88
N LEU A 410 20.91 17.54 -6.81
CA LEU A 410 22.10 18.32 -6.51
C LEU A 410 21.83 19.81 -6.75
N SER A 411 22.07 20.64 -5.75
CA SER A 411 21.87 22.09 -5.83
C SER A 411 23.18 22.85 -5.68
N SER A 412 23.18 24.10 -6.15
CA SER A 412 24.29 25.04 -5.99
C SER A 412 25.60 24.58 -6.65
N LEU A 413 25.50 23.99 -7.84
CA LEU A 413 26.65 23.49 -8.60
C LEU A 413 27.43 24.64 -9.24
N ASN A 414 28.69 24.80 -8.81
CA ASN A 414 29.59 25.88 -9.23
C ASN A 414 30.86 25.32 -9.89
N ALA A 415 30.67 24.54 -10.96
CA ALA A 415 31.78 24.00 -11.74
C ALA A 415 31.93 24.68 -13.10
N SER A 416 33.02 24.39 -13.80
CA SER A 416 33.25 24.93 -15.14
C SER A 416 32.32 24.28 -16.17
N LYS A 417 32.16 24.96 -17.31
CA LYS A 417 31.40 24.42 -18.44
C LYS A 417 31.97 23.07 -18.87
N SER A 418 31.08 22.12 -19.15
CA SER A 418 31.39 20.73 -19.51
C SER A 418 32.00 19.89 -18.38
N THR A 419 31.97 20.34 -17.13
CA THR A 419 32.17 19.42 -15.99
C THR A 419 31.09 18.34 -16.03
N ILE A 420 31.52 17.09 -15.88
CA ILE A 420 30.66 15.91 -15.81
C ILE A 420 30.60 15.47 -14.36
N ILE A 421 29.42 15.40 -13.77
CA ILE A 421 29.19 14.88 -12.43
C ILE A 421 28.39 13.59 -12.57
N GLN A 422 28.82 12.54 -11.87
CA GLN A 422 28.16 11.22 -11.88
C GLN A 422 27.70 10.87 -10.47
N LEU A 423 26.46 10.39 -10.37
CA LEU A 423 25.83 9.89 -9.16
C LEU A 423 25.60 8.39 -9.34
N ARG A 424 26.10 7.57 -8.43
CA ARG A 424 25.85 6.12 -8.39
C ARG A 424 25.22 5.73 -7.06
N TYR A 425 24.29 4.80 -7.12
CA TYR A 425 23.40 4.46 -6.01
C TYR A 425 23.61 3.01 -5.57
N ALA A 426 23.65 2.76 -4.26
CA ALA A 426 23.79 1.41 -3.71
C ALA A 426 23.02 1.23 -2.39
N GLU A 427 22.55 0.02 -2.16
CA GLU A 427 21.89 -0.35 -0.89
C GLU A 427 22.89 -0.67 0.23
N PHE A 428 24.13 -1.00 -0.14
CA PHE A 428 25.12 -1.56 0.76
C PHE A 428 26.51 -0.99 0.55
N ARG A 429 27.26 -0.86 1.65
CA ARG A 429 28.67 -0.44 1.67
C ARG A 429 29.51 -1.53 2.30
N TYR A 430 30.63 -1.90 1.66
CA TYR A 430 31.61 -2.81 2.25
C TYR A 430 32.21 -2.23 3.54
N SER A 431 32.26 -3.03 4.59
CA SER A 431 33.00 -2.73 5.83
C SER A 431 34.43 -3.27 5.74
N THR A 432 35.43 -2.43 6.01
CA THR A 432 36.84 -2.85 6.09
C THR A 432 37.06 -3.86 7.22
N GLY A 433 37.88 -4.89 6.97
CA GLY A 433 38.37 -5.80 8.00
C GLY A 433 37.44 -6.96 8.41
N GLN A 434 36.26 -7.12 7.81
CA GLN A 434 35.41 -8.31 8.02
C GLN A 434 35.57 -9.32 6.87
N ASN A 435 35.78 -10.59 7.20
CA ASN A 435 35.94 -11.73 6.28
C ASN A 435 37.17 -11.69 5.35
N GLY A 436 38.21 -10.92 5.69
CA GLY A 436 39.48 -10.91 4.95
C GLY A 436 39.42 -10.25 3.57
N ILE A 437 38.32 -9.54 3.25
CA ILE A 437 38.18 -8.74 2.03
C ILE A 437 38.46 -7.29 2.41
N ASP A 438 39.64 -6.80 2.02
CA ASP A 438 40.08 -5.42 2.28
C ASP A 438 39.60 -4.48 1.15
N PHE A 439 38.28 -4.45 0.92
CA PHE A 439 37.68 -3.56 -0.07
C PHE A 439 36.89 -2.44 0.62
N ALA A 440 37.25 -1.20 0.33
CA ALA A 440 36.50 -0.02 0.74
C ALA A 440 35.70 0.49 -0.47
N GLY A 441 34.37 0.54 -0.36
CA GLY A 441 33.50 1.04 -1.43
C GLY A 441 32.04 0.60 -1.31
N LEU A 442 31.26 0.92 -2.34
CA LEU A 442 29.86 0.49 -2.46
C LEU A 442 29.76 -0.88 -3.13
N TYR A 443 28.76 -1.67 -2.73
CA TYR A 443 28.45 -2.99 -3.28
C TYR A 443 27.43 -2.84 -4.40
N TYR A 444 27.72 -3.41 -5.57
CA TYR A 444 26.90 -3.26 -6.78
C TYR A 444 26.49 -4.62 -7.37
N GLU A 445 26.96 -5.72 -6.82
CA GLU A 445 26.77 -7.07 -7.35
C GLU A 445 25.30 -7.52 -7.22
N ASN A 446 24.53 -6.95 -6.29
CA ASN A 446 23.08 -7.14 -6.19
C ASN A 446 22.23 -6.27 -7.13
N LEU A 447 22.88 -5.42 -7.94
CA LEU A 447 22.20 -4.71 -9.01
C LEU A 447 22.09 -5.55 -10.29
N ALA A 448 22.52 -6.81 -10.30
CA ALA A 448 22.36 -7.73 -11.43
C ALA A 448 22.92 -7.19 -12.79
N ASN A 449 24.10 -6.56 -12.73
CA ASN A 449 24.89 -6.07 -13.88
C ASN A 449 24.35 -4.82 -14.62
N ILE A 450 23.55 -3.96 -13.98
CA ILE A 450 23.23 -2.62 -14.51
C ILE A 450 24.10 -1.53 -13.85
N ALA A 451 24.29 -0.41 -14.57
CA ALA A 451 25.20 0.66 -14.15
C ALA A 451 24.69 1.50 -12.97
N VAL A 452 23.36 1.71 -12.90
CA VAL A 452 22.61 2.54 -11.93
C VAL A 452 23.33 3.87 -11.68
N MET A 453 23.27 4.76 -12.68
CA MET A 453 24.05 5.99 -12.69
C MET A 453 23.30 7.16 -13.34
N ASP A 454 23.24 8.26 -12.61
CA ASP A 454 22.83 9.55 -13.18
C ASP A 454 24.06 10.39 -13.54
N THR A 455 24.03 11.04 -14.70
CA THR A 455 25.10 11.88 -15.22
C THR A 455 24.57 13.27 -15.55
N VAL A 456 25.24 14.31 -15.09
CA VAL A 456 24.95 15.69 -15.46
C VAL A 456 26.18 16.36 -16.07
N ILE A 457 25.98 17.07 -17.19
CA ILE A 457 26.99 17.86 -17.89
C ILE A 457 26.61 19.33 -17.74
N LEU A 458 27.48 20.08 -17.06
CA LEU A 458 27.21 21.46 -16.66
C LEU A 458 27.44 22.46 -17.80
N ASN A 459 26.64 23.52 -17.84
CA ASN A 459 26.84 24.65 -18.75
C ASN A 459 27.81 25.70 -18.20
N GLY A 460 28.11 25.64 -16.90
CA GLY A 460 29.08 26.52 -16.24
C GLY A 460 28.53 27.93 -15.98
N THR A 461 27.21 28.07 -15.83
CA THR A 461 26.57 29.35 -15.50
C THR A 461 26.75 29.74 -14.03
N GLY A 462 27.16 28.80 -13.18
CA GLY A 462 27.13 28.92 -11.73
C GLY A 462 25.72 28.67 -11.17
N ASN A 463 25.65 28.11 -9.97
CA ASN A 463 24.44 27.77 -9.23
C ASN A 463 23.45 26.85 -9.98
N GLU A 464 23.95 25.93 -10.81
CA GLU A 464 23.11 24.96 -11.53
C GLU A 464 22.49 23.96 -10.55
N THR A 465 21.29 23.46 -10.88
CA THR A 465 20.57 22.46 -10.08
C THR A 465 20.19 21.29 -10.97
N PHE A 466 20.53 20.08 -10.54
CA PHE A 466 20.24 18.82 -11.24
C PHE A 466 19.23 18.00 -10.44
N GLU A 467 18.17 17.54 -11.12
CA GLU A 467 17.20 16.58 -10.61
C GLU A 467 16.77 15.67 -11.78
N PRO A 468 16.87 14.33 -11.66
CA PRO A 468 16.36 13.43 -12.68
C PRO A 468 14.82 13.44 -12.74
N LEU A 469 14.25 13.26 -13.93
CA LEU A 469 12.79 13.29 -14.14
C LEU A 469 12.14 11.91 -14.38
N PHE A 470 12.87 10.98 -15.01
CA PHE A 470 12.28 9.76 -15.60
C PHE A 470 13.00 8.47 -15.16
N THR A 471 13.62 8.49 -13.99
CA THR A 471 14.28 7.32 -13.40
C THR A 471 14.11 7.33 -11.88
N TYR A 472 14.38 6.18 -11.26
CA TYR A 472 14.46 6.04 -9.81
C TYR A 472 15.40 4.88 -9.47
N HIS A 473 15.88 4.86 -8.23
CA HIS A 473 16.87 3.92 -7.73
C HIS A 473 16.48 3.47 -6.33
N GLY A 474 16.80 2.24 -5.94
CA GLY A 474 16.73 1.79 -4.55
C GLY A 474 18.10 1.89 -3.90
N PHE A 475 18.24 2.69 -2.84
CA PHE A 475 19.55 2.96 -2.24
C PHE A 475 19.49 3.52 -0.83
N ARG A 476 20.61 3.35 -0.13
CA ARG A 476 20.98 4.06 1.10
C ARG A 476 22.23 4.92 0.92
N TYR A 477 23.12 4.49 0.03
CA TYR A 477 24.40 5.12 -0.20
C TYR A 477 24.44 5.75 -1.60
N LEU A 478 25.03 6.94 -1.66
CA LEU A 478 25.26 7.69 -2.88
C LEU A 478 26.76 7.93 -3.06
N LEU A 479 27.30 7.58 -4.22
CA LEU A 479 28.66 7.93 -4.64
C LEU A 479 28.58 9.05 -5.68
N VAL A 480 29.27 10.16 -5.42
CA VAL A 480 29.41 11.29 -6.35
C VAL A 480 30.84 11.39 -6.86
N ASN A 481 30.99 11.46 -8.18
CA ASN A 481 32.27 11.60 -8.87
C ASN A 481 32.26 12.79 -9.85
N GLY A 482 33.45 13.27 -10.21
CA GLY A 482 33.66 14.26 -11.27
C GLY A 482 33.68 15.73 -10.82
N TYR A 483 33.33 16.00 -9.56
CA TYR A 483 33.44 17.32 -8.95
C TYR A 483 33.59 17.20 -7.42
N ASP A 484 34.76 17.57 -6.89
CA ASP A 484 35.13 17.31 -5.49
C ASP A 484 34.52 18.30 -4.48
N ASN A 485 33.90 19.39 -4.96
CA ASN A 485 33.32 20.43 -4.10
C ASN A 485 31.83 20.18 -3.79
N ILE A 486 31.39 18.91 -3.76
CA ILE A 486 30.06 18.55 -3.26
C ILE A 486 30.16 18.23 -1.76
N ASN A 487 29.26 18.79 -0.97
CA ASN A 487 29.10 18.43 0.44
C ASN A 487 27.64 18.06 0.72
N LYS A 488 27.36 17.62 1.96
CA LYS A 488 26.03 17.15 2.36
C LYS A 488 24.91 18.19 2.13
N ASP A 489 25.22 19.48 2.21
CA ASP A 489 24.22 20.55 2.04
C ASP A 489 23.83 20.77 0.56
N ASN A 490 24.61 20.22 -0.38
CA ASN A 490 24.27 20.24 -1.80
C ASN A 490 23.23 19.17 -2.19
N ILE A 491 22.94 18.21 -1.30
CA ILE A 491 22.22 16.99 -1.63
C ILE A 491 20.89 16.91 -0.88
N GLU A 492 19.82 16.74 -1.64
CA GLU A 492 18.52 16.32 -1.13
C GLU A 492 18.10 15.08 -1.91
N CYS A 493 17.72 14.00 -1.22
CA CYS A 493 17.21 12.81 -1.87
C CYS A 493 15.75 12.61 -1.52
N TYR A 494 14.94 12.34 -2.53
CA TYR A 494 13.49 12.23 -2.40
C TYR A 494 13.10 10.76 -2.42
N ASN A 495 12.42 10.31 -1.36
CA ASN A 495 11.64 9.08 -1.38
C ASN A 495 10.45 9.28 -2.30
N ALA A 496 10.32 8.44 -3.31
CA ALA A 496 9.26 8.49 -4.31
C ALA A 496 8.43 7.21 -4.21
N HIS A 497 7.11 7.38 -4.19
CA HIS A 497 6.14 6.28 -4.21
C HIS A 497 4.77 6.80 -4.63
N SER A 498 3.85 5.90 -4.98
CA SER A 498 2.44 6.21 -5.16
C SER A 498 1.91 6.91 -3.91
N GLU A 499 1.26 8.05 -4.11
CA GLU A 499 0.65 8.83 -3.05
C GLU A 499 -0.31 7.95 -2.23
N THR A 500 -0.30 8.13 -0.92
CA THR A 500 -1.17 7.38 -0.02
C THR A 500 -1.38 8.09 1.31
N LYS A 501 -2.24 7.50 2.15
CA LYS A 501 -2.39 7.88 3.56
C LYS A 501 -1.77 6.84 4.45
N PHE A 502 -0.98 7.28 5.43
CA PHE A 502 -0.61 6.45 6.57
C PHE A 502 -1.81 6.34 7.52
N ILE A 503 -2.42 5.16 7.55
CA ILE A 503 -3.65 4.87 8.30
C ILE A 503 -3.44 3.92 9.48
N GLY A 504 -2.33 3.19 9.51
CA GLY A 504 -1.96 2.32 10.63
C GLY A 504 -0.87 2.97 11.46
N ASN A 505 -0.93 2.82 12.78
CA ASN A 505 0.19 3.12 13.66
C ASN A 505 0.36 1.98 14.65
N PHE A 506 1.60 1.55 14.90
CA PHE A 506 1.90 0.48 15.85
C PHE A 506 3.18 0.82 16.62
N THR A 507 3.12 0.70 17.94
CA THR A 507 4.27 0.81 18.84
C THR A 507 4.14 -0.20 19.98
N SER A 508 5.25 -0.62 20.56
CA SER A 508 5.26 -1.56 21.68
C SER A 508 6.41 -1.29 22.64
N SER A 509 6.43 -2.04 23.75
CA SER A 509 7.54 -2.06 24.71
C SER A 509 8.84 -2.65 24.17
N SER A 510 8.86 -3.18 22.93
CA SER A 510 10.03 -3.84 22.33
C SER A 510 10.59 -3.05 21.16
N ASP A 511 11.82 -2.57 21.32
CA ASP A 511 12.58 -1.90 20.25
C ASP A 511 12.75 -2.79 19.00
N ILE A 512 12.83 -4.11 19.19
CA ILE A 512 12.96 -5.08 18.08
C ILE A 512 11.68 -5.10 17.24
N LEU A 513 10.50 -5.18 17.87
CA LEU A 513 9.23 -5.15 17.15
C LEU A 513 9.01 -3.80 16.47
N ASN A 514 9.38 -2.71 17.15
CA ASN A 514 9.29 -1.36 16.61
C ASN A 514 10.21 -1.19 15.38
N GLN A 515 11.42 -1.75 15.41
CA GLN A 515 12.33 -1.76 14.26
C GLN A 515 11.81 -2.62 13.10
N ILE A 516 11.19 -3.78 13.37
CA ILE A 516 10.55 -4.59 12.33
C ILE A 516 9.44 -3.79 11.65
N GLN A 517 8.58 -3.14 12.44
CA GLN A 517 7.51 -2.29 11.90
C GLN A 517 8.07 -1.16 11.06
N HIS A 518 9.11 -0.46 11.52
CA HIS A 518 9.81 0.57 10.73
C HIS A 518 10.28 0.04 9.36
N ASN A 519 10.97 -1.09 9.36
CA ASN A 519 11.51 -1.69 8.14
C ASN A 519 10.40 -2.10 7.17
N ILE A 520 9.28 -2.65 7.68
CA ILE A 520 8.09 -2.99 6.89
C ILE A 520 7.55 -1.74 6.17
N LEU A 521 7.35 -0.64 6.90
CA LEU A 521 6.77 0.59 6.34
C LEU A 521 7.63 1.15 5.20
N TRP A 522 8.94 1.25 5.42
CA TRP A 522 9.87 1.75 4.39
C TRP A 522 9.96 0.83 3.18
N SER A 523 9.95 -0.49 3.39
CA SER A 523 9.96 -1.45 2.29
C SER A 523 8.67 -1.45 1.48
N GLN A 524 7.52 -1.24 2.11
CA GLN A 524 6.24 -1.15 1.41
C GLN A 524 6.17 0.13 0.56
N LEU A 525 6.55 1.29 1.11
CA LEU A 525 6.58 2.54 0.35
C LEU A 525 7.56 2.46 -0.83
N SER A 526 8.79 1.97 -0.59
CA SER A 526 9.81 1.85 -1.64
C SER A 526 9.36 0.99 -2.83
N ASN A 527 8.45 0.06 -2.59
CA ASN A 527 7.95 -0.89 -3.57
C ASN A 527 6.54 -0.55 -4.08
N SER A 528 6.03 0.64 -3.78
CA SER A 528 4.72 1.12 -4.28
C SER A 528 4.91 2.10 -5.42
N MET A 529 5.51 1.67 -6.53
CA MET A 529 5.88 2.54 -7.67
C MET A 529 4.91 2.38 -8.84
N SER A 530 3.66 2.83 -8.68
CA SER A 530 2.51 2.56 -9.55
C SER A 530 2.09 1.08 -9.65
N LEU A 531 2.94 0.17 -9.15
CA LEU A 531 2.77 -1.27 -9.04
C LEU A 531 3.45 -1.73 -7.73
N PRO A 532 2.96 -2.81 -7.10
CA PRO A 532 3.65 -3.43 -5.96
C PRO A 532 4.87 -4.21 -6.48
N THR A 533 6.03 -3.55 -6.56
CA THR A 533 7.25 -4.15 -7.10
C THR A 533 7.93 -5.08 -6.09
N ASP A 534 8.58 -6.14 -6.54
CA ASP A 534 9.44 -6.98 -5.69
C ASP A 534 10.52 -6.17 -4.96
N CYS A 535 11.30 -5.42 -5.74
CA CYS A 535 12.40 -4.61 -5.26
C CYS A 535 12.57 -3.33 -6.12
N PRO A 536 13.18 -2.25 -5.59
CA PRO A 536 13.25 -0.96 -6.29
C PRO A 536 14.59 -0.67 -7.00
N GLN A 537 15.63 -1.47 -6.80
CA GLN A 537 17.02 -1.15 -7.17
C GLN A 537 17.52 -1.85 -8.44
N ARG A 538 17.33 -3.17 -8.56
CA ARG A 538 17.95 -3.98 -9.64
C ARG A 538 17.14 -3.93 -10.94
N ASN A 539 17.61 -4.65 -11.95
CA ASN A 539 16.95 -4.77 -13.26
C ASN A 539 15.72 -5.69 -13.26
N GLU A 540 14.86 -5.55 -12.26
CA GLU A 540 13.65 -6.35 -12.06
C GLU A 540 12.43 -5.43 -11.88
N ARG A 541 12.10 -5.01 -10.65
CA ARG A 541 11.06 -4.00 -10.37
C ARG A 541 9.72 -4.38 -10.98
N ARG A 542 9.29 -5.63 -10.77
CA ARG A 542 8.12 -6.25 -11.38
C ARG A 542 7.02 -6.43 -10.36
N GLY A 543 5.77 -6.36 -10.83
CA GLY A 543 4.59 -6.69 -10.04
C GLY A 543 4.49 -8.20 -9.81
N TRP A 544 5.40 -8.77 -9.02
CA TRP A 544 5.37 -10.19 -8.65
C TRP A 544 4.18 -10.46 -7.74
N MET A 545 3.32 -11.37 -8.18
CA MET A 545 2.04 -11.60 -7.54
C MET A 545 2.18 -12.30 -6.19
N GLY A 546 3.15 -13.20 -6.01
CA GLY A 546 3.36 -13.89 -4.73
C GLY A 546 3.66 -12.92 -3.59
N ASP A 547 4.57 -11.99 -3.85
CA ASP A 547 5.02 -10.94 -2.95
C ASP A 547 3.85 -10.05 -2.53
N ALA A 548 3.13 -9.49 -3.52
CA ALA A 548 1.95 -8.65 -3.28
C ALA A 548 0.81 -9.41 -2.59
N GLY A 549 0.59 -10.66 -2.98
CA GLY A 549 -0.49 -11.51 -2.46
C GLY A 549 -0.27 -11.98 -1.03
N LEU A 550 0.99 -12.09 -0.59
CA LEU A 550 1.37 -12.45 0.79
C LEU A 550 1.44 -11.23 1.72
N SER A 551 1.75 -10.05 1.19
CA SER A 551 1.94 -8.81 1.97
C SER A 551 0.74 -7.83 1.93
N ILE A 552 -0.36 -8.19 1.26
CA ILE A 552 -1.50 -7.28 1.14
C ILE A 552 -2.13 -6.93 2.49
N ASP A 553 -2.17 -7.88 3.43
CA ASP A 553 -2.88 -7.68 4.69
C ASP A 553 -2.18 -6.65 5.58
N GLU A 554 -0.85 -6.74 5.79
CA GLU A 554 -0.16 -5.69 6.54
C GLU A 554 -0.15 -4.37 5.78
N THR A 555 -0.12 -4.42 4.45
CA THR A 555 -0.14 -3.19 3.65
C THR A 555 -1.43 -2.40 3.90
N LEU A 556 -2.59 -3.06 3.89
CA LEU A 556 -3.88 -2.41 4.13
C LEU A 556 -4.13 -2.02 5.59
N PHE A 557 -3.41 -2.61 6.55
CA PHE A 557 -3.39 -2.07 7.92
C PHE A 557 -2.61 -0.76 8.03
N ASN A 558 -1.56 -0.58 7.22
CA ASN A 558 -0.64 0.56 7.35
C ASN A 558 -0.99 1.73 6.41
N PHE A 559 -1.47 1.45 5.20
CA PHE A 559 -1.64 2.45 4.14
C PHE A 559 -2.99 2.35 3.43
N ASP A 560 -3.55 3.50 3.05
CA ASP A 560 -4.74 3.57 2.19
C ASP A 560 -4.34 3.32 0.72
N TYR A 561 -4.09 2.06 0.38
CA TYR A 561 -3.74 1.60 -0.97
C TYR A 561 -4.90 0.91 -1.69
N VAL A 562 -6.15 1.24 -1.33
CA VAL A 562 -7.34 0.61 -1.93
C VAL A 562 -7.34 0.75 -3.45
N ASN A 563 -7.24 1.99 -3.97
CA ASN A 563 -7.26 2.23 -5.41
C ASN A 563 -5.98 1.74 -6.12
N PHE A 564 -4.84 1.72 -5.43
CA PHE A 564 -3.59 1.15 -5.92
C PHE A 564 -3.71 -0.36 -6.21
N TYR A 565 -4.27 -1.12 -5.27
CA TYR A 565 -4.50 -2.56 -5.49
C TYR A 565 -5.70 -2.86 -6.38
N LEU A 566 -6.71 -1.98 -6.47
CA LEU A 566 -7.76 -2.11 -7.50
C LEU A 566 -7.19 -1.92 -8.92
N ASN A 567 -6.21 -1.03 -9.11
CA ASN A 567 -5.48 -0.95 -10.38
C ASN A 567 -4.73 -2.26 -10.66
N PHE A 568 -4.02 -2.81 -9.67
CA PHE A 568 -3.30 -4.07 -9.81
C PHE A 568 -4.23 -5.26 -10.14
N LEU A 569 -5.37 -5.39 -9.45
CA LEU A 569 -6.40 -6.41 -9.74
C LEU A 569 -7.01 -6.25 -11.13
N THR A 570 -7.29 -5.01 -11.54
CA THR A 570 -7.78 -4.72 -12.91
C THR A 570 -6.77 -5.20 -13.93
N MET A 571 -5.49 -4.94 -13.69
CA MET A 571 -4.43 -5.38 -14.59
C MET A 571 -4.28 -6.92 -14.61
N ILE A 572 -4.42 -7.61 -13.47
CA ILE A 572 -4.46 -9.09 -13.44
C ILE A 572 -5.61 -9.58 -14.32
N SER A 573 -6.81 -9.00 -14.17
CA SER A 573 -7.98 -9.34 -14.97
C SER A 573 -7.79 -9.05 -16.46
N ASP A 574 -7.17 -7.92 -16.82
CA ASP A 574 -6.92 -7.53 -18.22
C ASP A 574 -5.93 -8.49 -18.91
N ASN A 575 -5.07 -9.17 -18.15
CA ASN A 575 -4.06 -10.10 -18.66
C ASN A 575 -4.43 -11.58 -18.45
N GLN A 576 -5.59 -11.89 -17.86
CA GLN A 576 -6.05 -13.26 -17.69
C GLN A 576 -6.37 -13.90 -19.06
N SER A 577 -5.86 -15.10 -19.30
CA SER A 577 -6.11 -15.82 -20.55
C SER A 577 -7.56 -16.32 -20.62
N PRO A 578 -8.09 -16.63 -21.83
CA PRO A 578 -9.46 -17.13 -21.98
C PRO A 578 -9.76 -18.45 -21.24
N ASP A 579 -8.74 -19.26 -20.96
CA ASP A 579 -8.86 -20.47 -20.13
C ASP A 579 -8.75 -20.17 -18.62
N GLY A 580 -8.56 -18.92 -18.21
CA GLY A 580 -8.52 -18.50 -16.81
C GLY A 580 -7.13 -18.52 -16.18
N ALA A 581 -6.08 -18.83 -16.93
CA ALA A 581 -4.72 -18.74 -16.43
C ALA A 581 -4.30 -17.28 -16.24
N ILE A 582 -3.58 -17.03 -15.16
CA ILE A 582 -2.89 -15.76 -14.87
C ILE A 582 -1.39 -16.04 -14.78
N SER A 583 -0.55 -15.00 -14.74
CA SER A 583 0.91 -15.11 -14.80
C SER A 583 1.60 -14.65 -13.52
N ASP A 584 2.79 -15.16 -13.19
CA ASP A 584 3.51 -14.83 -11.94
C ASP A 584 3.77 -13.33 -11.74
N THR A 585 3.92 -12.58 -12.83
CA THR A 585 4.03 -11.11 -12.81
C THR A 585 2.93 -10.47 -13.61
N VAL A 586 2.49 -9.28 -13.18
CA VAL A 586 1.62 -8.40 -13.96
C VAL A 586 2.16 -6.97 -13.93
N PRO A 587 2.40 -6.30 -15.08
CA PRO A 587 2.38 -6.85 -16.44
C PRO A 587 3.25 -8.08 -16.60
N PHE A 588 2.86 -9.02 -17.48
CA PHE A 588 3.60 -10.28 -17.60
C PHE A 588 4.92 -10.08 -18.33
N THR A 589 6.01 -10.02 -17.57
CA THR A 589 7.36 -9.79 -18.10
C THR A 589 8.30 -10.94 -17.81
N VAL A 590 8.14 -11.59 -16.65
CA VAL A 590 9.01 -12.67 -16.14
C VAL A 590 8.16 -13.68 -15.37
N GLY A 591 8.68 -14.90 -15.22
CA GLY A 591 7.99 -16.02 -14.58
C GLY A 591 7.13 -16.82 -15.55
N PHE A 592 6.11 -17.49 -15.03
CA PHE A 592 5.33 -18.49 -15.75
C PHE A 592 3.86 -18.09 -15.93
N SER A 593 3.21 -18.70 -16.92
CA SER A 593 1.76 -18.65 -17.15
C SER A 593 1.31 -20.05 -17.64
N PRO A 594 0.42 -20.77 -16.92
CA PRO A 594 -0.18 -20.40 -15.65
C PRO A 594 0.85 -20.13 -14.54
N ALA A 595 0.52 -19.21 -13.64
CA ALA A 595 1.37 -18.83 -12.50
C ALA A 595 1.62 -20.03 -11.57
N ASP A 596 2.70 -19.99 -10.79
CA ASP A 596 2.82 -20.80 -9.58
C ASP A 596 1.57 -20.55 -8.71
N PRO A 597 0.93 -21.58 -8.12
CA PRO A 597 -0.25 -21.37 -7.31
C PRO A 597 -0.06 -20.35 -6.17
N ASN A 598 1.14 -20.23 -5.59
CA ASN A 598 1.45 -19.24 -4.55
C ASN A 598 1.65 -17.82 -5.09
N TRP A 599 1.84 -17.65 -6.39
CA TRP A 599 1.85 -16.34 -7.06
C TRP A 599 0.44 -16.01 -7.55
N GLY A 600 -0.21 -16.95 -8.24
CA GLY A 600 -1.60 -16.84 -8.72
C GLY A 600 -2.61 -16.46 -7.63
N THR A 601 -2.35 -16.87 -6.39
CA THR A 601 -3.20 -16.55 -5.24
C THR A 601 -3.46 -15.06 -5.01
N ALA A 602 -2.59 -14.17 -5.50
CA ALA A 602 -2.76 -12.73 -5.35
C ALA A 602 -4.10 -12.24 -5.88
N TYR A 603 -4.62 -12.87 -6.95
CA TYR A 603 -5.94 -12.52 -7.47
C TYR A 603 -7.05 -12.76 -6.43
N VAL A 604 -6.89 -13.80 -5.61
CA VAL A 604 -7.83 -14.20 -4.55
C VAL A 604 -7.59 -13.41 -3.27
N THR A 605 -6.34 -13.37 -2.77
CA THR A 605 -6.01 -12.76 -1.48
C THR A 605 -6.17 -11.24 -1.50
N ILE A 606 -5.75 -10.57 -2.58
CA ILE A 606 -5.90 -9.11 -2.67
C ILE A 606 -7.39 -8.73 -2.72
N THR A 607 -8.19 -9.46 -3.51
CA THR A 607 -9.64 -9.25 -3.56
C THR A 607 -10.29 -9.45 -2.19
N TRP A 608 -9.88 -10.50 -1.47
CA TRP A 608 -10.41 -10.80 -0.14
C TRP A 608 -10.10 -9.70 0.87
N TYR A 609 -8.83 -9.29 0.97
CA TYR A 609 -8.41 -8.32 1.98
C TYR A 609 -8.87 -6.91 1.64
N LEU A 610 -8.98 -6.52 0.37
CA LEU A 610 -9.65 -5.26 0.01
C LEU A 610 -11.09 -5.24 0.51
N TYR A 611 -11.85 -6.32 0.33
CA TYR A 611 -13.19 -6.43 0.91
C TYR A 611 -13.18 -6.40 2.44
N GLU A 612 -12.30 -7.15 3.09
CA GLU A 612 -12.28 -7.28 4.55
C GLU A 612 -11.90 -5.97 5.26
N HIS A 613 -11.00 -5.19 4.66
CA HIS A 613 -10.59 -3.89 5.18
C HIS A 613 -11.57 -2.75 4.87
N THR A 614 -12.30 -2.82 3.75
CA THR A 614 -13.18 -1.71 3.30
C THR A 614 -14.67 -1.97 3.52
N GLY A 615 -15.08 -3.24 3.65
CA GLY A 615 -16.48 -3.66 3.60
C GLY A 615 -17.13 -3.56 2.21
N ASP A 616 -16.37 -3.29 1.15
CA ASP A 616 -16.92 -3.12 -0.21
C ASP A 616 -17.14 -4.48 -0.91
N ILE A 617 -18.39 -4.92 -0.93
CA ILE A 617 -18.80 -6.16 -1.60
C ILE A 617 -18.63 -6.07 -3.13
N THR A 618 -18.69 -4.87 -3.72
CA THR A 618 -18.60 -4.69 -5.17
C THR A 618 -17.22 -5.09 -5.72
N ILE A 619 -16.19 -5.06 -4.88
CA ILE A 619 -14.85 -5.56 -5.22
C ILE A 619 -14.90 -7.07 -5.47
N ILE A 620 -15.55 -7.84 -4.59
CA ILE A 620 -15.74 -9.28 -4.81
C ILE A 620 -16.56 -9.50 -6.08
N GLU A 621 -17.69 -8.79 -6.23
CA GLU A 621 -18.57 -8.94 -7.40
C GLU A 621 -17.81 -8.73 -8.73
N LYS A 622 -16.97 -7.70 -8.80
CA LYS A 622 -16.20 -7.34 -9.99
C LYS A 622 -15.22 -8.44 -10.41
N TYR A 623 -14.49 -9.04 -9.47
CA TYR A 623 -13.42 -9.99 -9.77
C TYR A 623 -13.82 -11.47 -9.59
N TYR A 624 -15.03 -11.75 -9.09
CA TYR A 624 -15.52 -13.09 -8.75
C TYR A 624 -15.36 -14.10 -9.89
N ARG A 625 -15.75 -13.73 -11.12
CA ARG A 625 -15.68 -14.64 -12.28
C ARG A 625 -14.26 -14.94 -12.71
N GLY A 626 -13.36 -13.96 -12.62
CA GLY A 626 -11.95 -14.16 -12.96
C GLY A 626 -11.26 -15.07 -11.94
N ILE A 627 -11.55 -14.90 -10.65
CA ILE A 627 -11.09 -15.78 -9.57
C ILE A 627 -11.62 -17.21 -9.78
N GLN A 628 -12.90 -17.35 -10.10
CA GLN A 628 -13.48 -18.66 -10.40
C GLN A 628 -12.74 -19.35 -11.56
N ALA A 629 -12.47 -18.61 -12.65
CA ALA A 629 -11.76 -19.13 -13.81
C ALA A 629 -10.31 -19.55 -13.47
N TRP A 630 -9.64 -18.82 -12.58
CA TRP A 630 -8.32 -19.18 -12.05
C TRP A 630 -8.37 -20.48 -11.24
N ILE A 631 -9.32 -20.64 -10.32
CA ILE A 631 -9.48 -21.87 -9.54
C ILE A 631 -9.84 -23.05 -10.44
N ASP A 632 -10.68 -22.83 -11.46
CA ASP A 632 -10.99 -23.86 -12.46
C ASP A 632 -9.76 -24.21 -13.32
N CYS A 633 -8.85 -23.26 -13.58
CA CYS A 633 -7.54 -23.52 -14.20
C CYS A 633 -6.68 -24.44 -13.33
N LEU A 634 -6.50 -24.11 -12.05
CA LEU A 634 -5.80 -24.97 -11.09
C LEU A 634 -6.45 -26.36 -10.97
N THR A 635 -7.79 -26.42 -11.01
CA THR A 635 -8.53 -27.69 -10.98
C THR A 635 -8.16 -28.58 -12.16
N ARG A 636 -7.98 -28.02 -13.36
CA ARG A 636 -7.56 -28.80 -14.55
C ARG A 636 -6.12 -29.27 -14.45
N GLU A 637 -5.22 -28.47 -13.88
CA GLU A 637 -3.85 -28.92 -13.63
C GLU A 637 -3.81 -30.05 -12.58
N TYR A 638 -4.53 -29.89 -11.47
CA TYR A 638 -4.72 -30.93 -10.45
C TYR A 638 -5.26 -32.23 -11.04
N GLN A 639 -6.24 -32.19 -11.96
CA GLN A 639 -6.81 -33.39 -12.58
C GLN A 639 -5.80 -34.20 -13.40
N LYS A 640 -4.68 -33.61 -13.84
CA LYS A 640 -3.63 -34.31 -14.60
C LYS A 640 -2.70 -35.12 -13.70
N THR A 641 -2.41 -34.63 -12.50
CA THR A 641 -1.29 -35.14 -11.68
C THR A 641 -1.65 -35.50 -10.25
N GLY A 642 -2.80 -35.06 -9.73
CA GLY A 642 -3.14 -35.09 -8.31
C GLY A 642 -2.27 -34.15 -7.47
N LEU A 643 -2.55 -34.04 -6.17
CA LEU A 643 -1.78 -33.14 -5.28
C LEU A 643 -0.32 -33.59 -5.12
N ALA A 644 -0.06 -34.90 -5.16
CA ALA A 644 1.27 -35.49 -4.99
C ALA A 644 2.32 -34.98 -5.99
N LYS A 645 1.86 -34.50 -7.14
CA LYS A 645 2.68 -33.98 -8.24
C LYS A 645 2.06 -32.70 -8.81
N MET A 646 1.40 -31.92 -7.95
CA MET A 646 0.94 -30.59 -8.32
C MET A 646 2.15 -29.76 -8.72
N TYR A 647 2.05 -29.02 -9.83
CA TYR A 647 3.17 -28.23 -10.31
C TYR A 647 3.53 -27.12 -9.32
N TYR A 648 4.78 -26.70 -9.36
CA TYR A 648 5.31 -25.54 -8.65
C TYR A 648 6.53 -25.02 -9.43
N TYR A 649 6.86 -23.75 -9.26
CA TYR A 649 8.03 -23.11 -9.86
C TYR A 649 8.97 -22.56 -8.80
N TRP A 650 8.42 -21.99 -7.72
CA TRP A 650 9.20 -21.24 -6.73
C TRP A 650 9.21 -21.90 -5.35
N GLY A 651 8.12 -22.59 -4.99
CA GLY A 651 7.99 -23.23 -3.67
C GLY A 651 7.92 -22.24 -2.52
N ASP A 652 8.45 -22.63 -1.37
CA ASP A 652 8.57 -21.75 -0.19
C ASP A 652 9.83 -20.90 -0.31
N TRP A 653 9.77 -19.90 -1.21
CA TRP A 653 10.93 -19.12 -1.65
C TRP A 653 11.69 -18.47 -0.48
N ALA A 654 13.02 -18.36 -0.63
CA ALA A 654 13.94 -17.83 0.38
C ALA A 654 13.98 -18.63 1.70
N THR A 655 13.78 -19.95 1.65
CA THR A 655 13.91 -20.85 2.81
C THR A 655 15.35 -21.03 3.29
N VAL A 656 15.53 -21.27 4.59
CA VAL A 656 16.81 -21.67 5.19
C VAL A 656 17.02 -23.17 5.12
N GLN A 657 15.93 -23.94 5.22
CA GLN A 657 15.92 -25.39 5.12
C GLN A 657 15.05 -25.82 3.93
N GLU A 658 15.68 -26.47 2.95
CA GLU A 658 14.94 -27.05 1.82
C GLU A 658 14.02 -28.19 2.28
N THR A 659 12.93 -28.38 1.54
CA THR A 659 11.95 -29.44 1.79
C THR A 659 11.96 -30.44 0.65
N SER A 660 11.69 -31.70 0.97
CA SER A 660 11.84 -32.85 0.06
C SER A 660 10.66 -33.04 -0.90
N ASN A 661 9.50 -32.42 -0.65
CA ASN A 661 8.37 -32.40 -1.59
C ASN A 661 7.64 -31.06 -1.60
N THR A 662 8.06 -30.19 -2.52
CA THR A 662 7.52 -28.84 -2.68
C THR A 662 6.08 -28.80 -3.24
N SER A 663 5.55 -29.91 -3.77
CA SER A 663 4.16 -29.96 -4.27
C SER A 663 3.14 -29.69 -3.16
N LEU A 664 3.51 -29.88 -1.88
CA LEU A 664 2.69 -29.49 -0.74
C LEU A 664 2.46 -27.97 -0.72
N VAL A 665 3.48 -27.17 -1.03
CA VAL A 665 3.43 -25.69 -0.98
C VAL A 665 2.45 -25.15 -2.02
N SER A 666 2.46 -25.68 -3.24
CA SER A 666 1.50 -25.29 -4.28
C SER A 666 0.10 -25.84 -4.01
N SER A 667 0.00 -27.06 -3.45
CA SER A 667 -1.27 -27.62 -2.98
C SER A 667 -1.90 -26.78 -1.87
N TYR A 668 -1.09 -26.23 -0.95
CA TYR A 668 -1.54 -25.33 0.11
C TYR A 668 -2.25 -24.10 -0.45
N ALA A 669 -1.63 -23.39 -1.41
CA ALA A 669 -2.25 -22.22 -2.05
C ALA A 669 -3.57 -22.60 -2.72
N TYR A 670 -3.60 -23.73 -3.44
CA TYR A 670 -4.83 -24.17 -4.11
C TYR A 670 -5.97 -24.45 -3.12
N LEU A 671 -5.73 -25.16 -2.02
CA LEU A 671 -6.76 -25.38 -0.99
C LEU A 671 -7.19 -24.07 -0.33
N ARG A 672 -6.24 -23.19 0.02
CA ARG A 672 -6.53 -21.88 0.60
C ARG A 672 -7.43 -21.06 -0.33
N ASP A 673 -7.12 -20.99 -1.61
CA ASP A 673 -7.86 -20.22 -2.59
C ASP A 673 -9.29 -20.75 -2.77
N VAL A 674 -9.46 -22.09 -2.84
CA VAL A 674 -10.79 -22.71 -2.86
C VAL A 674 -11.58 -22.36 -1.60
N TYR A 675 -10.96 -22.40 -0.41
CA TYR A 675 -11.62 -22.04 0.84
C TYR A 675 -12.06 -20.57 0.87
N THR A 676 -11.17 -19.66 0.47
CA THR A 676 -11.47 -18.22 0.39
C THR A 676 -12.58 -17.95 -0.62
N PHE A 677 -12.56 -18.61 -1.78
CA PHE A 677 -13.60 -18.47 -2.80
C PHE A 677 -14.97 -19.01 -2.34
N ILE A 678 -15.01 -20.06 -1.53
CA ILE A 678 -16.25 -20.50 -0.88
C ILE A 678 -16.81 -19.38 0.02
N ASN A 679 -15.96 -18.66 0.76
CA ASN A 679 -16.40 -17.56 1.61
C ASN A 679 -16.87 -16.35 0.80
N MET A 680 -16.19 -16.00 -0.29
CA MET A 680 -16.68 -15.03 -1.27
C MET A 680 -18.06 -15.44 -1.82
N SER A 681 -18.22 -16.72 -2.16
CA SER A 681 -19.48 -17.26 -2.67
C SER A 681 -20.62 -17.19 -1.64
N LYS A 682 -20.31 -17.35 -0.35
CA LYS A 682 -21.29 -17.14 0.74
C LYS A 682 -21.74 -15.69 0.83
N ILE A 683 -20.80 -14.73 0.73
CA ILE A 683 -21.12 -13.29 0.73
C ILE A 683 -22.06 -12.95 -0.43
N LEU A 684 -21.79 -13.50 -1.63
CA LEU A 684 -22.61 -13.30 -2.82
C LEU A 684 -23.83 -14.22 -2.94
N ASN A 685 -24.12 -15.03 -1.92
CA ASN A 685 -25.22 -16.01 -1.89
C ASN A 685 -25.28 -16.98 -3.10
N GLN A 686 -24.13 -17.43 -3.60
CA GLN A 686 -24.01 -18.32 -4.76
C GLN A 686 -24.14 -19.81 -4.36
N THR A 687 -25.35 -20.25 -4.00
CA THR A 687 -25.60 -21.57 -3.37
C THR A 687 -25.02 -22.77 -4.13
N ASP A 688 -25.20 -22.83 -5.45
CA ASP A 688 -24.73 -23.96 -6.28
C ASP A 688 -23.20 -23.99 -6.34
N ILE A 689 -22.57 -22.81 -6.38
CA ILE A 689 -21.12 -22.66 -6.37
C ILE A 689 -20.56 -23.04 -5.00
N ILE A 690 -21.20 -22.59 -3.91
CA ILE A 690 -20.83 -22.99 -2.55
C ILE A 690 -20.81 -24.51 -2.44
N GLN A 691 -21.85 -25.20 -2.92
CA GLN A 691 -21.91 -26.67 -2.90
C GLN A 691 -20.79 -27.30 -3.73
N LYS A 692 -20.60 -26.86 -4.99
CA LYS A 692 -19.56 -27.39 -5.90
C LYS A 692 -18.17 -27.28 -5.28
N TYR A 693 -17.80 -26.09 -4.82
CA TYR A 693 -16.44 -25.85 -4.31
C TYR A 693 -16.25 -26.39 -2.89
N THR A 694 -17.29 -26.49 -2.04
CA THR A 694 -17.19 -27.21 -0.75
C THR A 694 -16.87 -28.69 -0.97
N GLN A 695 -17.52 -29.35 -1.92
CA GLN A 695 -17.20 -30.74 -2.28
C GLN A 695 -15.80 -30.88 -2.87
N LEU A 696 -15.35 -29.91 -3.66
CA LEU A 696 -13.97 -29.88 -4.16
C LEU A 696 -12.99 -29.76 -2.99
N TYR A 697 -13.20 -28.80 -2.09
CA TYR A 697 -12.34 -28.58 -0.93
C TYR A 697 -12.19 -29.85 -0.08
N GLN A 698 -13.31 -30.52 0.24
CA GLN A 698 -13.28 -31.76 1.02
C GLN A 698 -12.44 -32.85 0.34
N ARG A 699 -12.61 -33.06 -0.98
CA ARG A 699 -11.77 -34.02 -1.72
C ARG A 699 -10.29 -33.65 -1.70
N LEU A 700 -9.98 -32.37 -1.85
CA LEU A 700 -8.61 -31.87 -1.83
C LEU A 700 -8.00 -32.02 -0.42
N ALA A 701 -8.75 -31.73 0.64
CA ALA A 701 -8.32 -31.87 2.03
C ALA A 701 -8.01 -33.33 2.38
N ASP A 702 -8.90 -34.26 2.01
CA ASP A 702 -8.71 -35.69 2.20
C ASP A 702 -7.47 -36.20 1.43
N GLU A 703 -7.30 -35.78 0.18
CA GLU A 703 -6.13 -36.15 -0.61
C GLU A 703 -4.84 -35.54 -0.05
N PHE A 704 -4.86 -34.27 0.36
CA PHE A 704 -3.71 -33.57 0.92
C PHE A 704 -3.18 -34.33 2.13
N HIS A 705 -4.06 -34.66 3.09
CA HIS A 705 -3.68 -35.46 4.25
C HIS A 705 -3.14 -36.83 3.83
N ARG A 706 -3.87 -37.57 2.99
CA ARG A 706 -3.48 -38.92 2.56
C ARG A 706 -2.12 -38.97 1.85
N VAL A 707 -1.81 -37.97 1.04
CA VAL A 707 -0.60 -37.92 0.21
C VAL A 707 0.61 -37.42 0.99
N PHE A 708 0.42 -36.37 1.80
CA PHE A 708 1.53 -35.67 2.41
C PHE A 708 1.77 -36.03 3.87
N TYR A 709 0.80 -36.63 4.58
CA TYR A 709 1.05 -37.09 5.93
C TYR A 709 1.93 -38.34 5.93
N ASN A 710 3.03 -38.28 6.66
CA ASN A 710 4.01 -39.34 6.77
C ASN A 710 3.94 -39.95 8.18
N THR A 711 3.38 -41.15 8.25
CA THR A 711 3.21 -41.91 9.50
C THR A 711 4.54 -42.30 10.16
N ALA A 712 5.65 -42.31 9.43
CA ALA A 712 6.97 -42.63 10.00
C ALA A 712 7.50 -41.51 10.91
N VAL A 713 7.15 -40.26 10.61
CA VAL A 713 7.55 -39.07 11.38
C VAL A 713 6.38 -38.44 12.15
N ASN A 714 5.16 -38.96 11.97
CA ASN A 714 3.90 -38.41 12.50
C ASN A 714 3.67 -36.93 12.14
N GLY A 715 4.16 -36.51 10.98
CA GLY A 715 4.11 -35.14 10.48
C GLY A 715 3.91 -35.11 8.96
N TYR A 716 4.01 -33.93 8.37
CA TYR A 716 3.88 -33.77 6.92
C TYR A 716 5.24 -33.85 6.22
N VAL A 717 5.28 -34.63 5.13
CA VAL A 717 6.43 -34.88 4.26
C VAL A 717 7.66 -35.33 5.05
N ASP A 718 8.52 -34.40 5.45
CA ASP A 718 9.84 -34.58 6.05
C ASP A 718 9.98 -33.88 7.40
N GLU A 719 8.88 -33.73 8.13
CA GLU A 719 8.81 -33.11 9.46
C GLU A 719 9.33 -31.66 9.56
N SER A 720 9.68 -31.03 8.43
CA SER A 720 10.15 -29.64 8.40
C SER A 720 9.09 -28.67 8.89
N GLN A 721 9.54 -27.52 9.40
CA GLN A 721 8.66 -26.50 9.94
C GLN A 721 7.65 -26.05 8.88
N ALA A 722 8.13 -25.69 7.68
CA ALA A 722 7.30 -25.22 6.58
C ALA A 722 6.15 -26.19 6.26
N MET A 723 6.44 -27.49 6.09
CA MET A 723 5.43 -28.48 5.70
C MET A 723 4.33 -28.64 6.77
N ASN A 724 4.71 -28.65 8.05
CA ASN A 724 3.74 -28.75 9.13
C ASN A 724 2.96 -27.44 9.35
N ILE A 725 3.60 -26.28 9.22
CA ILE A 725 2.94 -24.97 9.31
C ILE A 725 1.84 -24.86 8.25
N LEU A 726 2.18 -25.11 6.98
CA LEU A 726 1.23 -24.99 5.87
C LEU A 726 0.06 -25.96 6.01
N ALA A 727 0.31 -27.20 6.43
CA ALA A 727 -0.75 -28.18 6.69
C ALA A 727 -1.67 -27.75 7.85
N LEU A 728 -1.09 -27.29 8.98
CA LEU A 728 -1.85 -26.86 10.16
C LEU A 728 -2.65 -25.57 9.93
N ALA A 729 -2.20 -24.72 9.01
CA ALA A 729 -2.87 -23.47 8.64
C ALA A 729 -4.16 -23.70 7.83
N LEU A 730 -4.30 -24.84 7.15
CA LEU A 730 -5.51 -25.16 6.38
C LEU A 730 -6.63 -25.69 7.29
N PRO A 731 -7.86 -25.16 7.16
CA PRO A 731 -9.03 -25.69 7.85
C PRO A 731 -9.29 -27.17 7.53
N ASP A 732 -9.58 -27.98 8.55
CA ASP A 732 -10.05 -29.37 8.38
C ASP A 732 -9.16 -30.32 7.54
N VAL A 733 -7.90 -29.96 7.28
CA VAL A 733 -6.92 -30.81 6.57
C VAL A 733 -6.20 -31.76 7.52
N VAL A 734 -5.69 -31.24 8.65
CA VAL A 734 -5.10 -32.09 9.69
C VAL A 734 -6.22 -32.69 10.53
N PRO A 735 -6.38 -34.04 10.58
CA PRO A 735 -7.44 -34.66 11.36
C PRO A 735 -7.38 -34.21 12.83
N THR A 736 -8.53 -33.97 13.45
CA THR A 736 -8.63 -33.47 14.83
C THR A 736 -7.87 -34.37 15.82
N SER A 737 -7.86 -35.68 15.61
CA SER A 737 -7.13 -36.66 16.43
C SER A 737 -5.60 -36.56 16.32
N LEU A 738 -5.08 -36.01 15.21
CA LEU A 738 -3.64 -35.87 14.93
C LEU A 738 -3.14 -34.45 15.12
N ARG A 739 -4.03 -33.44 15.09
CA ARG A 739 -3.65 -32.02 15.12
C ARG A 739 -2.71 -31.68 16.28
N THR A 740 -3.03 -32.10 17.50
CA THR A 740 -2.16 -31.86 18.67
C THR A 740 -0.79 -32.53 18.55
N ALA A 741 -0.71 -33.73 17.96
CA ALA A 741 0.57 -34.43 17.77
C ALA A 741 1.46 -33.70 16.74
N VAL A 742 0.87 -33.28 15.61
CA VAL A 742 1.57 -32.52 14.57
C VAL A 742 2.01 -31.15 15.08
N LEU A 743 1.16 -30.47 15.84
CA LEU A 743 1.48 -29.19 16.48
C LEU A 743 2.64 -29.33 17.48
N ASN A 744 2.62 -30.36 18.33
CA ASN A 744 3.72 -30.64 19.24
C ASN A 744 5.02 -30.96 18.50
N LEU A 745 4.95 -31.69 17.38
CA LEU A 745 6.11 -31.95 16.52
C LEU A 745 6.70 -30.63 16.00
N LEU A 746 5.87 -29.74 15.46
CA LEU A 746 6.28 -28.42 14.98
C LEU A 746 6.92 -27.59 16.10
N VAL A 747 6.25 -27.48 17.25
CA VAL A 747 6.76 -26.69 18.39
C VAL A 747 8.08 -27.25 18.91
N ASN A 748 8.20 -28.58 19.03
CA ASN A 748 9.46 -29.21 19.43
C ASN A 748 10.58 -28.95 18.42
N ASN A 749 10.28 -29.01 17.12
CA ASN A 749 11.24 -28.70 16.06
C ASN A 749 11.72 -27.23 16.17
N ILE A 750 10.79 -26.28 16.23
CA ILE A 750 11.09 -24.84 16.40
C ILE A 750 11.93 -24.59 17.65
N THR A 751 11.53 -25.14 18.79
CA THR A 751 12.22 -24.90 20.08
C THR A 751 13.59 -25.58 20.15
N THR A 752 13.78 -26.72 19.49
CA THR A 752 15.09 -27.42 19.43
C THR A 752 16.07 -26.67 18.53
N ILE A 753 15.60 -26.17 17.38
CA ILE A 753 16.42 -25.37 16.46
C ILE A 753 16.65 -23.95 17.01
N GLY A 754 15.69 -23.41 17.74
CA GLY A 754 15.68 -22.04 18.27
C GLY A 754 15.27 -20.97 17.25
N HIS A 755 15.04 -21.35 15.99
CA HIS A 755 14.78 -20.43 14.88
C HIS A 755 13.74 -20.97 13.90
N PHE A 756 13.09 -20.06 13.18
CA PHE A 756 12.29 -20.39 12.00
C PHE A 756 13.20 -20.73 10.82
N THR A 757 12.86 -21.75 10.04
CA THR A 757 13.71 -22.22 8.92
C THR A 757 13.06 -22.18 7.54
N GLY A 758 11.81 -21.71 7.42
CA GLY A 758 11.08 -21.65 6.16
C GLY A 758 11.27 -20.36 5.36
N GLY A 759 10.48 -20.23 4.30
CA GLY A 759 10.46 -19.11 3.37
C GLY A 759 9.20 -18.24 3.48
N ILE A 760 8.92 -17.48 2.43
CA ILE A 760 7.87 -16.45 2.41
C ILE A 760 6.45 -17.03 2.48
N VAL A 761 6.22 -18.24 2.01
CA VAL A 761 4.89 -18.86 1.99
C VAL A 761 4.55 -19.40 3.39
N SER A 762 5.53 -20.01 4.06
CA SER A 762 5.30 -20.60 5.38
C SER A 762 5.43 -19.61 6.54
N VAL A 763 6.18 -18.51 6.39
CA VAL A 763 6.25 -17.47 7.43
C VAL A 763 4.93 -16.72 7.59
N ALA A 764 4.20 -16.49 6.49
CA ALA A 764 2.94 -15.74 6.51
C ALA A 764 1.89 -16.32 7.48
N PRO A 765 1.64 -17.65 7.51
CA PRO A 765 0.78 -18.25 8.52
C PRO A 765 1.46 -18.58 9.86
N LEU A 766 2.80 -18.55 9.99
CA LEU A 766 3.52 -19.01 11.19
C LEU A 766 3.06 -18.32 12.48
N TYR A 767 3.19 -17.00 12.54
CA TYR A 767 2.90 -16.23 13.75
C TYR A 767 1.40 -16.25 14.13
N PRO A 768 0.47 -16.07 13.16
CA PRO A 768 -0.96 -16.30 13.38
C PRO A 768 -1.26 -17.71 13.92
N LEU A 769 -0.68 -18.75 13.32
CA LEU A 769 -0.89 -20.14 13.72
C LEU A 769 -0.45 -20.38 15.17
N LEU A 770 0.80 -20.03 15.51
CA LEU A 770 1.33 -20.21 16.87
C LEU A 770 0.49 -19.47 17.91
N SER A 771 0.09 -18.23 17.61
CA SER A 771 -0.73 -17.43 18.53
C SER A 771 -2.13 -18.02 18.72
N LYS A 772 -2.77 -18.48 17.64
CA LYS A 772 -4.09 -19.10 17.67
C LYS A 772 -4.09 -20.44 18.42
N GLU A 773 -3.01 -21.19 18.32
CA GLU A 773 -2.87 -22.53 18.92
C GLU A 773 -2.30 -22.51 20.35
N GLY A 774 -2.22 -21.33 20.98
CA GLY A 774 -1.81 -21.19 22.39
C GLY A 774 -0.30 -21.16 22.63
N TYR A 775 0.50 -20.96 21.58
CA TYR A 775 1.97 -20.80 21.62
C TYR A 775 2.39 -19.36 21.33
N HIS A 776 1.63 -18.37 21.82
CA HIS A 776 1.88 -16.95 21.57
C HIS A 776 3.27 -16.49 22.06
N ASP A 777 3.69 -16.90 23.26
CA ASP A 777 5.04 -16.59 23.78
C ASP A 777 6.15 -17.14 22.87
N LEU A 778 5.93 -18.27 22.20
CA LEU A 778 6.89 -18.81 21.23
C LEU A 778 6.93 -17.94 19.97
N ALA A 779 5.78 -17.48 19.49
CA ALA A 779 5.70 -16.54 18.36
C ALA A 779 6.47 -15.25 18.67
N LEU A 780 6.30 -14.68 19.88
CA LEU A 780 7.06 -13.53 20.36
C LEU A 780 8.56 -13.82 20.42
N LYS A 781 8.99 -14.94 21.01
CA LYS A 781 10.41 -15.32 21.06
C LYS A 781 11.05 -15.40 19.67
N LEU A 782 10.33 -15.91 18.68
CA LEU A 782 10.81 -15.95 17.30
C LEU A 782 10.89 -14.55 16.66
N ALA A 783 9.88 -13.71 16.88
CA ALA A 783 9.88 -12.33 16.37
C ALA A 783 10.98 -11.47 17.02
N LEU A 784 11.30 -11.73 18.28
CA LEU A 784 12.30 -11.02 19.07
C LEU A 784 13.73 -11.55 18.89
N ALA A 785 13.92 -12.65 18.15
CA ALA A 785 15.24 -13.23 17.93
C ALA A 785 16.13 -12.28 17.12
N THR A 786 17.41 -12.19 17.48
CA THR A 786 18.42 -11.35 16.80
C THR A 786 19.56 -12.15 16.16
N SER A 787 19.66 -13.45 16.44
CA SER A 787 20.59 -14.34 15.75
C SER A 787 20.01 -14.85 14.42
N TYR A 788 20.90 -15.18 13.48
CA TYR A 788 20.50 -15.77 12.20
C TYR A 788 19.86 -17.16 12.39
N PRO A 789 18.78 -17.48 11.65
CA PRO A 789 17.93 -16.60 10.83
C PRO A 789 16.82 -15.93 11.67
N SER A 790 16.60 -14.63 11.47
CA SER A 790 15.49 -13.87 12.08
C SER A 790 15.34 -12.49 11.45
N TYR A 791 14.19 -11.83 11.67
CA TYR A 791 14.04 -10.41 11.34
C TYR A 791 15.04 -9.54 12.11
N GLY A 792 15.23 -9.82 13.41
CA GLY A 792 16.19 -9.08 14.23
C GLY A 792 17.62 -9.18 13.70
N TYR A 793 18.02 -10.32 13.14
CA TYR A 793 19.33 -10.47 12.52
C TYR A 793 19.59 -9.49 11.37
N MET A 794 18.56 -9.12 10.59
CA MET A 794 18.71 -8.17 9.47
C MET A 794 19.24 -6.80 9.97
N PHE A 795 18.79 -6.33 11.13
CA PHE A 795 19.21 -5.04 11.70
C PHE A 795 20.17 -5.13 12.88
N HIS A 796 20.41 -6.33 13.40
CA HIS A 796 21.31 -6.62 14.51
C HIS A 796 22.40 -7.61 14.06
N ASN A 797 23.22 -7.18 13.11
CA ASN A 797 24.43 -7.88 12.67
C ASN A 797 25.62 -6.91 12.57
N ASP A 798 26.83 -7.46 12.49
CA ASP A 798 28.07 -6.68 12.51
C ASP A 798 28.42 -6.01 11.16
N ILE A 799 27.58 -6.20 10.13
CA ILE A 799 27.89 -5.81 8.75
C ILE A 799 27.12 -4.53 8.37
N GLN A 800 25.79 -4.58 8.41
CA GLN A 800 24.93 -3.44 8.12
C GLN A 800 23.62 -3.57 8.89
N ASN A 801 23.21 -2.49 9.54
CA ASN A 801 21.90 -2.39 10.14
C ASN A 801 20.84 -2.11 9.05
N ALA A 802 19.99 -3.11 8.79
CA ALA A 802 18.85 -3.00 7.88
C ALA A 802 17.82 -1.96 8.33
N THR A 803 17.42 -1.10 7.41
CA THR A 803 16.36 -0.10 7.60
C THR A 803 15.12 -0.39 6.73
N THR A 804 15.11 -1.57 6.11
CA THR A 804 14.13 -2.14 5.19
C THR A 804 14.18 -3.66 5.38
N THR A 805 13.15 -4.39 4.98
CA THR A 805 13.17 -5.85 4.98
C THR A 805 13.95 -6.39 3.78
N TRP A 806 14.70 -7.47 3.97
CA TRP A 806 15.59 -8.04 2.95
C TRP A 806 14.94 -9.20 2.20
N GLU A 807 15.48 -9.53 1.03
CA GLU A 807 15.01 -10.66 0.23
C GLU A 807 15.39 -12.02 0.81
N LEU A 808 16.57 -12.11 1.44
CA LEU A 808 17.04 -13.34 2.07
C LEU A 808 17.30 -13.09 3.56
N TRP A 809 17.23 -14.16 4.34
CA TRP A 809 17.54 -14.12 5.78
C TRP A 809 19.02 -13.82 6.09
N ASN A 810 19.92 -14.00 5.13
CA ASN A 810 21.35 -13.79 5.31
C ASN A 810 21.80 -12.40 4.82
N THR A 811 22.88 -11.90 5.44
CA THR A 811 23.50 -10.61 5.10
C THR A 811 24.29 -10.67 3.78
N LEU A 812 24.50 -9.53 3.13
CA LEU A 812 25.52 -9.43 2.09
C LEU A 812 26.93 -9.50 2.72
N PRO A 813 27.93 -10.11 2.04
CA PRO A 813 27.86 -10.72 0.71
C PRO A 813 27.41 -12.19 0.71
N GLN A 814 27.04 -12.79 1.86
CA GLN A 814 26.61 -14.19 1.92
C GLN A 814 25.30 -14.41 1.14
N GLY A 815 24.37 -13.46 1.20
CA GLY A 815 23.18 -13.37 0.36
C GLY A 815 23.47 -12.75 -1.00
N ALA A 816 24.61 -13.07 -1.63
CA ALA A 816 25.06 -12.42 -2.86
C ALA A 816 23.95 -12.32 -3.90
N ARG A 817 23.83 -11.15 -4.51
CA ARG A 817 22.79 -10.78 -5.48
C ARG A 817 21.37 -10.56 -4.93
N ALA A 818 21.16 -10.73 -3.62
CA ALA A 818 19.87 -10.46 -3.00
C ALA A 818 19.60 -8.97 -2.79
N SER A 819 18.33 -8.62 -2.87
CA SER A 819 17.82 -7.28 -2.55
C SER A 819 17.86 -7.02 -1.05
N LEU A 820 18.24 -5.80 -0.67
CA LEU A 820 18.11 -5.32 0.71
C LEU A 820 16.82 -4.50 0.92
N ASN A 821 15.89 -4.54 -0.03
CA ASN A 821 14.61 -3.86 0.07
C ASN A 821 13.53 -4.69 -0.66
N HIS A 822 12.85 -5.55 0.09
CA HIS A 822 11.88 -6.51 -0.43
C HIS A 822 10.73 -6.72 0.56
N HIS A 823 9.49 -6.56 0.13
CA HIS A 823 8.32 -6.59 1.02
C HIS A 823 7.71 -7.98 1.25
N MET A 824 8.21 -9.05 0.61
CA MET A 824 7.61 -10.38 0.69
C MET A 824 7.62 -11.03 2.09
N PHE A 825 8.57 -10.63 2.95
CA PHE A 825 8.63 -11.04 4.35
C PHE A 825 7.78 -10.15 5.28
N ASN A 826 7.08 -9.13 4.77
CA ASN A 826 6.32 -8.17 5.58
C ASN A 826 5.03 -8.73 6.18
N SER A 827 4.60 -9.93 5.78
CA SER A 827 3.35 -10.55 6.26
C SER A 827 3.25 -10.64 7.79
N ILE A 828 4.37 -10.65 8.53
CA ILE A 828 4.41 -10.53 10.00
C ILE A 828 3.76 -9.23 10.51
N GLY A 829 3.75 -8.14 9.74
CA GLY A 829 3.15 -6.88 10.13
C GLY A 829 1.64 -7.00 10.41
N SER A 830 0.94 -7.87 9.69
CA SER A 830 -0.48 -8.15 9.95
C SER A 830 -0.70 -8.78 11.34
N TRP A 831 0.28 -9.57 11.81
CA TRP A 831 0.25 -10.19 13.13
C TRP A 831 0.37 -9.15 14.26
N PHE A 832 1.09 -8.04 14.02
CA PHE A 832 1.14 -6.93 14.98
C PHE A 832 -0.25 -6.32 15.23
N TYR A 833 -1.03 -6.10 14.18
CA TYR A 833 -2.38 -5.56 14.32
C TYR A 833 -3.38 -6.61 14.80
N ARG A 834 -3.45 -7.79 14.15
CA ARG A 834 -4.48 -8.80 14.43
C ARG A 834 -4.30 -9.54 15.75
N TYR A 835 -3.06 -9.70 16.22
CA TYR A 835 -2.77 -10.51 17.41
C TYR A 835 -2.15 -9.70 18.55
N LEU A 836 -1.12 -8.89 18.31
CA LEU A 836 -0.53 -8.09 19.41
C LEU A 836 -1.50 -6.99 19.87
N ALA A 837 -2.04 -6.21 18.94
CA ALA A 837 -3.11 -5.25 19.25
C ALA A 837 -4.49 -5.92 19.31
N GLY A 838 -4.70 -7.00 18.57
CA GLY A 838 -5.97 -7.75 18.59
C GLY A 838 -7.06 -7.19 17.70
N ILE A 839 -6.75 -6.37 16.69
CA ILE A 839 -7.73 -5.71 15.83
C ILE A 839 -8.12 -6.63 14.66
N GLU A 840 -9.36 -7.08 14.64
CA GLU A 840 -9.96 -7.82 13.51
C GLU A 840 -11.13 -7.00 12.96
N LEU A 841 -11.07 -6.64 11.67
CA LEU A 841 -12.00 -5.67 11.07
C LEU A 841 -13.34 -6.31 10.67
N ASN A 842 -13.35 -7.59 10.26
CA ASN A 842 -14.55 -8.32 9.84
C ASN A 842 -15.42 -7.54 8.84
N ALA A 843 -14.82 -6.98 7.79
CA ALA A 843 -15.51 -6.17 6.78
C ALA A 843 -16.29 -4.98 7.38
N LEU A 844 -15.83 -4.45 8.53
CA LEU A 844 -16.40 -3.32 9.24
C LEU A 844 -17.89 -3.51 9.61
N SER A 845 -18.31 -4.76 9.79
CA SER A 845 -19.64 -5.15 10.24
C SER A 845 -19.73 -5.17 11.77
N THR A 846 -18.73 -5.75 12.44
CA THR A 846 -18.50 -5.72 13.88
C THR A 846 -17.01 -5.94 14.10
N ILE A 847 -16.34 -5.02 14.79
CA ILE A 847 -14.91 -5.14 15.06
C ILE A 847 -14.71 -6.17 16.19
N SER A 848 -13.70 -7.02 16.10
CA SER A 848 -13.24 -7.76 17.29
C SER A 848 -11.96 -7.13 17.80
N ILE A 849 -11.90 -6.86 19.10
CA ILE A 849 -10.71 -6.44 19.81
C ILE A 849 -10.30 -7.58 20.74
N TYR A 850 -9.29 -8.35 20.37
CA TYR A 850 -8.83 -9.51 21.12
C TYR A 850 -7.29 -9.55 21.19
N PRO A 851 -6.67 -8.70 22.02
CA PRO A 851 -5.22 -8.64 22.12
C PRO A 851 -4.70 -9.94 22.77
N ARG A 852 -3.69 -10.53 22.14
CA ARG A 852 -2.93 -11.65 22.69
C ARG A 852 -1.78 -11.10 23.52
N MET A 853 -1.75 -11.48 24.78
CA MET A 853 -0.76 -10.99 25.75
C MET A 853 0.16 -12.14 26.15
N SER A 854 1.44 -11.84 26.29
CA SER A 854 2.44 -12.80 26.76
C SER A 854 2.19 -13.18 28.22
N TYR A 855 2.38 -14.47 28.56
CA TYR A 855 2.46 -14.87 29.97
C TYR A 855 3.76 -14.36 30.61
N ASP A 856 4.81 -14.23 29.81
CA ASP A 856 6.14 -13.76 30.17
C ASP A 856 6.26 -12.24 29.97
N ALA A 857 6.36 -11.49 31.07
CA ALA A 857 6.46 -10.03 31.04
C ALA A 857 7.79 -9.54 30.45
N ASP A 858 8.82 -10.39 30.39
CA ASP A 858 10.11 -10.01 29.80
C ASP A 858 10.05 -9.95 28.25
N LEU A 859 9.01 -10.54 27.64
CA LEU A 859 8.83 -10.52 26.18
C LEU A 859 8.11 -9.27 25.70
N LEU A 860 7.02 -8.87 26.38
CA LEU A 860 6.18 -7.75 25.96
C LEU A 860 5.29 -7.26 27.12
N THR A 861 5.33 -5.96 27.41
CA THR A 861 4.52 -5.36 28.50
C THR A 861 3.47 -4.38 28.02
N ASP A 862 3.64 -3.79 26.84
CA ASP A 862 2.66 -2.87 26.27
C ASP A 862 2.64 -2.89 24.73
N VAL A 863 1.48 -2.54 24.19
CA VAL A 863 1.23 -2.33 22.76
C VAL A 863 0.27 -1.15 22.63
N LYS A 864 0.52 -0.30 21.64
CA LYS A 864 -0.41 0.71 21.15
C LYS A 864 -0.57 0.55 19.65
N ALA A 865 -1.80 0.53 19.18
CA ALA A 865 -2.12 0.51 17.77
C ALA A 865 -3.31 1.41 17.44
N GLU A 866 -3.28 1.98 16.24
CA GLU A 866 -4.37 2.71 15.63
C GLU A 866 -4.53 2.25 14.18
N VAL A 867 -5.77 2.08 13.73
CA VAL A 867 -6.10 1.85 12.32
C VAL A 867 -7.24 2.78 11.93
N VAL A 868 -7.00 3.68 10.98
CA VAL A 868 -8.00 4.60 10.45
C VAL A 868 -8.73 3.93 9.29
N THR A 869 -10.02 3.65 9.51
CA THR A 869 -10.88 3.00 8.52
C THR A 869 -11.81 4.01 7.86
N ILE A 870 -12.56 3.59 6.84
CA ILE A 870 -13.63 4.39 6.23
C ILE A 870 -14.73 4.77 7.23
N LYS A 871 -14.85 4.07 8.37
CA LYS A 871 -15.79 4.40 9.45
C LYS A 871 -15.19 5.29 10.54
N GLY A 872 -13.89 5.51 10.53
CA GLY A 872 -13.15 6.26 11.55
C GLY A 872 -12.04 5.43 12.19
N SER A 873 -11.38 6.04 13.16
CA SER A 873 -10.23 5.46 13.87
C SER A 873 -10.63 4.38 14.87
N ILE A 874 -9.96 3.23 14.81
CA ILE A 874 -9.98 2.17 15.82
C ILE A 874 -8.66 2.24 16.57
N ARG A 875 -8.70 2.44 17.89
CA ARG A 875 -7.49 2.48 18.73
C ARG A 875 -7.51 1.38 19.78
N VAL A 876 -6.35 0.79 20.02
CA VAL A 876 -6.12 -0.18 21.07
C VAL A 876 -4.80 0.14 21.76
N GLU A 877 -4.84 0.30 23.08
CA GLU A 877 -3.66 0.43 23.92
C GLU A 877 -3.81 -0.51 25.11
N TRP A 878 -2.88 -1.42 25.31
CA TRP A 878 -2.85 -2.22 26.52
C TRP A 878 -1.50 -2.17 27.20
N SER A 879 -1.51 -2.27 28.52
CA SER A 879 -0.31 -2.31 29.35
C SER A 879 -0.48 -3.25 30.53
N ARG A 880 0.52 -4.08 30.76
CA ARG A 880 0.61 -4.96 31.92
C ARG A 880 1.18 -4.19 33.10
N ILE A 881 0.34 -3.95 34.11
CA ILE A 881 0.72 -3.20 35.32
C ILE A 881 1.34 -4.11 36.38
N SER A 882 0.92 -5.37 36.42
CA SER A 882 1.49 -6.41 37.27
C SER A 882 1.31 -7.79 36.62
N VAL A 883 1.82 -8.84 37.27
CA VAL A 883 1.67 -10.23 36.82
C VAL A 883 0.21 -10.59 36.50
N ASN A 884 -0.75 -9.97 37.18
CA ASN A 884 -2.16 -10.35 37.10
C ASN A 884 -3.12 -9.17 36.80
N ILE A 885 -2.60 -8.00 36.43
CA ILE A 885 -3.39 -6.81 36.12
C ILE A 885 -2.98 -6.25 34.77
N VAL A 886 -3.96 -6.06 33.90
CA VAL A 886 -3.83 -5.34 32.63
C VAL A 886 -4.82 -4.20 32.56
N ILE A 887 -4.35 -3.11 31.97
CA ILE A 887 -5.19 -2.01 31.51
C ILE A 887 -5.31 -2.12 30.00
N LEU A 888 -6.52 -2.02 29.47
CA LEU A 888 -6.83 -1.97 28.05
C LEU A 888 -7.71 -0.75 27.77
N SER A 889 -7.19 0.20 27.01
CA SER A 889 -7.91 1.36 26.48
C SER A 889 -8.26 1.10 25.02
N ILE A 890 -9.51 1.35 24.64
CA ILE A 890 -9.96 1.23 23.25
C ILE A 890 -10.76 2.46 22.82
N SER A 891 -10.70 2.78 21.53
CA SER A 891 -11.59 3.74 20.87
C SER A 891 -12.23 3.07 19.66
N ILE A 892 -13.56 3.02 19.64
CA ILE A 892 -14.37 2.42 18.58
C ILE A 892 -15.13 3.55 17.86
N PRO A 893 -15.02 3.67 16.53
CA PRO A 893 -15.62 4.78 15.81
C PRO A 893 -17.15 4.69 15.83
N THR A 894 -17.82 5.80 15.51
CA THR A 894 -19.28 5.88 15.45
C THR A 894 -19.85 4.91 14.41
N ASN A 895 -21.13 4.54 14.57
CA ASN A 895 -21.85 3.69 13.63
C ASN A 895 -21.31 2.23 13.47
N ILE A 896 -20.52 1.75 14.42
CA ILE A 896 -20.06 0.35 14.50
C ILE A 896 -19.99 -0.12 15.96
N ASP A 897 -20.17 -1.42 16.18
CA ASP A 897 -20.01 -2.08 17.48
C ASP A 897 -18.74 -2.93 17.48
N ALA A 898 -18.23 -3.24 18.67
CA ALA A 898 -17.08 -4.12 18.85
C ALA A 898 -17.34 -5.24 19.87
N ILE A 899 -16.64 -6.37 19.71
CA ILE A 899 -16.54 -7.44 20.70
C ILE A 899 -15.14 -7.37 21.29
N VAL A 900 -15.04 -7.05 22.58
CA VAL A 900 -13.77 -6.94 23.30
C VAL A 900 -13.53 -8.22 24.06
N SER A 901 -12.38 -8.85 23.88
CA SER A 901 -12.01 -10.11 24.52
C SER A 901 -10.67 -10.01 25.25
N PHE A 902 -10.57 -10.69 26.39
CA PHE A 902 -9.39 -10.69 27.24
C PHE A 902 -8.89 -12.13 27.45
N ASP A 903 -7.63 -12.37 27.10
CA ASP A 903 -6.95 -13.62 27.42
C ASP A 903 -6.51 -13.69 28.89
N PRO A 904 -6.43 -14.90 29.46
CA PRO A 904 -5.87 -15.07 30.79
C PRO A 904 -4.39 -14.73 30.82
N LEU A 905 -3.96 -13.94 31.81
CA LEU A 905 -2.55 -13.54 32.00
C LEU A 905 -1.70 -14.57 32.76
N ILE A 906 -2.34 -15.62 33.26
CA ILE A 906 -1.70 -16.73 33.96
C ILE A 906 -2.30 -18.01 33.37
N LYS A 907 -1.50 -19.05 33.18
CA LYS A 907 -1.96 -20.31 32.62
C LYS A 907 -3.12 -20.87 33.46
N LYS A 908 -4.30 -21.02 32.86
CA LYS A 908 -5.58 -21.40 33.52
C LYS A 908 -6.11 -20.37 34.53
N GLY A 909 -5.54 -19.17 34.58
CA GLY A 909 -6.04 -18.08 35.40
C GLY A 909 -7.43 -17.66 34.93
N ARG A 910 -8.24 -17.17 35.86
CA ARG A 910 -9.59 -16.65 35.54
C ARG A 910 -9.69 -15.21 35.95
N CYS A 911 -10.43 -14.43 35.16
CA CYS A 911 -10.69 -13.07 35.55
C CYS A 911 -11.55 -13.12 36.82
N MET A 912 -11.19 -12.32 37.81
CA MET A 912 -11.94 -12.19 39.06
C MET A 912 -12.65 -10.86 39.16
N THR A 913 -12.13 -9.82 38.52
CA THR A 913 -12.73 -8.48 38.53
C THR A 913 -12.44 -7.79 37.21
N LEU A 914 -13.50 -7.24 36.60
CA LEU A 914 -13.40 -6.34 35.47
C LEU A 914 -13.95 -4.97 35.89
N ILE A 915 -13.13 -3.95 35.70
CA ILE A 915 -13.46 -2.54 35.95
C ILE A 915 -13.51 -1.85 34.59
N CYS A 916 -14.49 -0.99 34.37
CA CYS A 916 -14.49 -0.03 33.26
C CYS A 916 -14.77 1.38 33.77
N ASP A 917 -13.96 2.36 33.34
CA ASP A 917 -14.07 3.77 33.72
C ASP A 917 -14.25 3.98 35.24
N ASP A 918 -13.38 3.35 36.03
CA ASP A 918 -13.40 3.34 37.50
C ASP A 918 -14.61 2.65 38.16
N GLU A 919 -15.49 2.02 37.39
CA GLU A 919 -16.61 1.23 37.90
C GLU A 919 -16.37 -0.27 37.79
N VAL A 920 -16.60 -1.02 38.88
CA VAL A 920 -16.61 -2.49 38.83
C VAL A 920 -17.85 -2.95 38.06
N ILE A 921 -17.65 -3.49 36.85
CA ILE A 921 -18.74 -3.94 35.97
C ILE A 921 -19.01 -5.44 36.11
N TRP A 922 -18.01 -6.20 36.57
CA TRP A 922 -18.15 -7.62 36.84
C TRP A 922 -17.15 -8.10 37.91
N MET A 923 -17.57 -9.05 38.75
CA MET A 923 -16.71 -9.69 39.76
C MET A 923 -17.17 -11.12 40.05
N ARG A 924 -16.23 -12.04 40.25
CA ARG A 924 -16.53 -13.43 40.64
C ARG A 924 -16.62 -13.55 42.17
N GLU A 925 -17.84 -13.76 42.69
CA GLU A 925 -18.05 -14.13 44.10
C GLU A 925 -17.88 -15.64 44.31
N ARG A 926 -17.20 -16.06 45.39
CA ARG A 926 -16.86 -17.47 45.69
C ARG A 926 -18.03 -18.46 45.75
N MET A 927 -19.30 -18.03 45.66
CA MET A 927 -20.47 -18.90 45.89
C MET A 927 -21.48 -18.97 44.73
N ASN A 928 -21.36 -18.19 43.65
CA ASN A 928 -22.26 -18.30 42.50
C ASN A 928 -21.47 -17.97 41.23
N ASP A 929 -21.05 -18.99 40.46
CA ASP A 929 -20.35 -18.88 39.17
C ASP A 929 -21.18 -18.21 38.04
N LYS A 930 -22.11 -17.31 38.36
CA LYS A 930 -22.93 -16.60 37.37
C LYS A 930 -22.20 -15.35 36.87
N LEU A 931 -21.91 -15.32 35.57
CA LEU A 931 -21.47 -14.10 34.88
C LEU A 931 -22.67 -13.18 34.65
N THR A 932 -22.74 -12.07 35.37
CA THR A 932 -23.78 -11.05 35.17
C THR A 932 -23.17 -9.68 35.39
N LEU A 933 -23.49 -8.72 34.52
CA LEU A 933 -23.09 -7.32 34.71
C LEU A 933 -23.64 -6.84 36.06
N LEU A 934 -22.74 -6.38 36.95
CA LEU A 934 -23.12 -5.87 38.27
C LEU A 934 -23.80 -4.50 38.18
N LYS A 935 -23.56 -3.78 37.08
CA LYS A 935 -24.15 -2.50 36.74
C LYS A 935 -24.49 -2.48 35.25
N ASP A 936 -25.61 -1.83 34.91
CA ASP A 936 -25.94 -1.51 33.52
C ASP A 936 -25.06 -0.34 33.06
N VAL A 937 -23.84 -0.64 32.63
CA VAL A 937 -22.92 0.36 32.08
C VAL A 937 -23.35 0.67 30.66
N ARG A 938 -23.74 1.94 30.43
CA ARG A 938 -24.25 2.42 29.14
C ARG A 938 -23.27 2.04 28.01
N GLY A 939 -23.78 1.24 27.07
CA GLY A 939 -23.03 0.82 25.89
C GLY A 939 -22.46 -0.60 25.94
N MET A 940 -22.64 -1.34 27.03
CA MET A 940 -22.10 -2.69 27.19
C MET A 940 -23.18 -3.77 27.30
N LYS A 941 -22.99 -4.90 26.61
CA LYS A 941 -23.92 -6.07 26.63
C LYS A 941 -23.17 -7.39 26.44
N ASP A 942 -23.89 -8.49 26.57
CA ASP A 942 -23.45 -9.84 26.16
C ASP A 942 -22.12 -10.31 26.80
N LEU A 943 -21.90 -9.97 28.08
CA LEU A 943 -20.74 -10.46 28.82
C LEU A 943 -20.76 -11.99 28.92
N SER A 944 -19.66 -12.62 28.51
CA SER A 944 -19.48 -14.08 28.53
C SER A 944 -18.06 -14.47 28.91
N GLU A 945 -17.88 -15.70 29.37
CA GLU A 945 -16.57 -16.32 29.61
C GLU A 945 -16.58 -17.70 28.96
N ASN A 946 -15.53 -18.04 28.23
CA ASN A 946 -15.32 -19.40 27.75
C ASN A 946 -14.73 -20.24 28.87
N GLU A 947 -15.48 -21.23 29.38
CA GLU A 947 -15.07 -22.05 30.53
C GLU A 947 -13.79 -22.87 30.28
N LEU A 948 -13.50 -23.20 29.02
CA LEU A 948 -12.32 -24.00 28.64
C LEU A 948 -11.06 -23.14 28.57
N THR A 949 -11.17 -21.93 28.01
CA THR A 949 -10.01 -21.05 27.78
C THR A 949 -9.82 -20.01 28.87
N GLY A 950 -10.87 -19.69 29.63
CA GLY A 950 -10.90 -18.57 30.57
C GLY A 950 -11.00 -17.20 29.89
N THR A 951 -11.18 -17.17 28.56
CA THR A 951 -11.32 -15.92 27.79
C THR A 951 -12.64 -15.25 28.16
N MET A 952 -12.59 -13.98 28.56
CA MET A 952 -13.78 -13.16 28.77
C MET A 952 -14.08 -12.33 27.53
N SER A 953 -15.34 -12.19 27.14
CA SER A 953 -15.77 -11.33 26.03
C SER A 953 -16.95 -10.45 26.41
N ILE A 954 -16.97 -9.20 25.94
CA ILE A 954 -18.06 -8.23 26.14
C ILE A 954 -18.34 -7.47 24.84
N ARG A 955 -19.61 -7.24 24.50
CA ARG A 955 -19.99 -6.38 23.38
C ARG A 955 -20.04 -4.94 23.86
N VAL A 956 -19.37 -4.05 23.13
CA VAL A 956 -19.41 -2.60 23.33
C VAL A 956 -19.93 -1.89 22.07
N VAL A 957 -20.64 -0.78 22.25
CA VAL A 957 -20.99 0.13 21.15
C VAL A 957 -19.85 1.11 20.88
N SER A 958 -19.96 1.93 19.83
CA SER A 958 -19.01 3.02 19.56
C SER A 958 -18.70 3.87 20.79
N GLY A 959 -17.45 4.31 20.91
CA GLY A 959 -16.98 5.14 22.02
C GLY A 959 -15.59 4.77 22.51
N GLU A 960 -15.12 5.50 23.53
CA GLU A 960 -13.88 5.22 24.23
C GLU A 960 -14.15 4.46 25.51
N TYR A 961 -13.29 3.49 25.85
CA TYR A 961 -13.42 2.66 27.05
C TYR A 961 -12.04 2.36 27.64
N THR A 962 -11.93 2.41 28.97
CA THR A 962 -10.74 1.91 29.68
C THR A 962 -11.14 0.76 30.58
N PHE A 963 -10.59 -0.42 30.33
CA PHE A 963 -10.80 -1.64 31.10
C PHE A 963 -9.61 -1.94 31.99
N VAL A 964 -9.87 -2.37 33.24
CA VAL A 964 -8.87 -2.97 34.12
C VAL A 964 -9.32 -4.38 34.45
N ALA A 965 -8.58 -5.37 33.97
CA ALA A 965 -8.85 -6.79 34.21
C ALA A 965 -7.87 -7.35 35.24
N TYR A 966 -8.41 -7.94 36.31
CA TYR A 966 -7.64 -8.62 37.34
C TYR A 966 -7.85 -10.14 37.25
N TRP A 967 -6.75 -10.88 37.17
CA TRP A 967 -6.72 -12.35 37.07
C TRP A 967 -6.28 -13.01 38.38
N GLN A 968 -6.76 -14.22 38.64
CA GLN A 968 -6.34 -15.07 39.76
C GLN A 968 -6.00 -16.49 39.31
#